data_AF-A0A8I1H6G0-F1
#
_entry.id   AF-A0A8I1H6G0-F1
#
_cell.length_a   1.000
_cell.length_b   1.000
_cell.length_c   1.000
_cell.angle_alpha   90.00
_cell.angle_beta   90.00
_cell.angle_gamma   90.00
#
_symmetry.space_group_name_H-M   'P 1'
#
loop_
_entity.id
_entity.type
_entity.pdbx_description
1 polymer ?
#
loop_
_entity_poly.entity_id
_entity_poly.type
_entity_poly.pdbx_seq_one_letter_code
_entity_poly.pdbx_strand_id
1 'polypeptide(L)'
;LTSKGVTSVTATGNQVLQNTNLTGGAVLLEAGGFILGQTGLNLNAVGSDLLKNHTKLNSLNGDLTIQTNSNLTIDPKVYSLKAVGDIELVSKTGTLTLKGYGGTAGNGSEQVVKLDTANGGINLEGAKVELQGSNLKAAKDISIVSTNGDLVVDGVRNTITNQHTDEYKAKIIKLDEEIKILQKSSDYEAIIAFFMKEALKVYARISSGELIEGSPEMDRELQKALQKTTKEFPEYVSKYGPLRDQKDFYSEMIKLFNVGYVNGEVHSGSKIISNTGNIQLVSNKGLSISGSSMDAKDGKVNLEAAGALDGEGYNIQGKYNNPTENSVKKGVIKGSIIIDANQDSYEQGSPSDNDYRWFSPVSPTTINGTKGVSIKVIGKQSTDNLILQGVAITSENDVNIEAYKNIIFDVAINNSFNKSQKTETKSKWYGKKKTITTTQTDEKSGGLSVDIDAKNINIKSQAKNTPAMSGQNRTSIDMYSSQLTAIDGKINIQAGGDLNFLTADDVSLNTTDISKKSSFLGVKLNKSHTTNTRNVKSELPAELNADYIGTKSGFDTRLKGTVFNYLEGAEIQAGGTITLESASTTVTETLKKESNSVVWQSMQDKGSITETAQLPSFNGPVLPTFKAAGGLSVQVPISEKDVNKVELRNEILKLANQPGNAYLKELVNRKDVDWQTVLLTQKDWDYKSQGLTGAGAAIIVIIVTIVTMGSGTAAAAGAAGGAAASGTTVGLGASMLGAAGVTTTAAGAIVPSALGAMANAAITSLAAQASVGLINNGGDIGKTLKDLGSKDSIKNLAASVVTAGLMSQVGSALNLKPDSTLLPDRLANNFASSVGSTLVQTAIKGGDLGDNLQVALLAGLAGALQGELAQNLKGLEDVNYILHKIAHAAVGCAAAAATKQSCEAGAIGAGVGEIIAQEMLHGRNPTFVSAEEKAKIEAYSKLIAGTISAYAGYDVNTAANSATIAIQNNAFKDKALLKLEATRKYLDDKSKAALDGLINAYKKGDIEAAKKFKNQLDDSVTTWANSSSSYLNIETKSALGEIVIVVSDLVIPTNYVEILPVGKLSKVAKILKIGEDGTKSAGRLAEELAELQKVDIKFGKTLPGAKAPITVTAESNIGGKHMFDTNQTARPEVNRTNTPTLAAGNAKIDPSNPNLTMKNAHAEIALIQRAYDAGLTKGETMQVLVRGKEVCDHCGQVMKTMYERSGLAKLIIHDTTSGSTTTYYKVIDAKTNIATTKIVVSPIFGH
;
A
#
# COMPACT_ATOMS: atom_id res chain seq x y z
N LEU A 1 38.68 42.60 23.72
CA LEU A 1 38.81 42.66 25.20
C LEU A 1 38.78 41.26 25.75
N THR A 2 39.71 40.93 26.66
CA THR A 2 39.77 39.60 27.30
C THR A 2 39.87 39.79 28.82
N SER A 3 39.00 39.15 29.59
CA SER A 3 38.99 39.20 31.07
C SER A 3 38.76 37.81 31.66
N LYS A 4 39.28 37.57 32.87
CA LYS A 4 38.89 36.40 33.69
C LYS A 4 37.61 36.64 34.49
N GLY A 5 37.22 37.91 34.69
CA GLY A 5 35.98 38.30 35.37
C GLY A 5 34.85 38.57 34.37
N VAL A 6 33.98 39.51 34.70
CA VAL A 6 32.92 39.99 33.79
C VAL A 6 33.51 40.99 32.80
N THR A 7 33.28 40.77 31.51
CA THR A 7 33.55 41.74 30.44
C THR A 7 32.23 42.41 30.05
N SER A 8 32.05 43.68 30.41
CA SER A 8 30.82 44.43 30.15
C SER A 8 31.06 45.62 29.23
N VAL A 9 30.18 45.83 28.26
CA VAL A 9 30.14 47.01 27.38
C VAL A 9 28.71 47.58 27.38
N THR A 10 28.55 48.72 28.04
CA THR A 10 27.23 49.37 28.24
C THR A 10 27.19 50.75 27.58
N ALA A 11 26.07 51.12 26.97
CA ALA A 11 25.84 52.46 26.44
C ALA A 11 24.42 52.92 26.75
N THR A 12 24.25 54.21 27.09
CA THR A 12 22.92 54.82 27.30
C THR A 12 22.16 55.07 26.00
N GLY A 13 22.88 55.26 24.89
CA GLY A 13 22.33 55.40 23.53
C GLY A 13 22.58 54.16 22.68
N ASN A 14 23.00 54.36 21.43
CA ASN A 14 23.25 53.28 20.47
C ASN A 14 24.66 52.69 20.63
N GLN A 15 24.82 51.42 20.26
CA GLN A 15 26.12 50.78 20.08
C GLN A 15 26.29 50.32 18.64
N VAL A 16 27.39 50.75 18.00
CA VAL A 16 27.81 50.30 16.67
C VAL A 16 29.15 49.61 16.81
N LEU A 17 29.20 48.32 16.47
CA LEU A 17 30.35 47.46 16.72
C LEU A 17 30.87 46.89 15.40
N GLN A 18 32.19 46.94 15.22
CA GLN A 18 32.87 46.41 14.05
C GLN A 18 34.13 45.67 14.51
N ASN A 19 34.36 44.47 13.96
CA ASN A 19 35.51 43.61 14.24
C ASN A 19 35.82 43.44 15.73
N THR A 20 34.76 43.31 16.54
CA THR A 20 34.83 43.35 17.99
C THR A 20 34.92 41.94 18.56
N ASN A 21 35.95 41.68 19.36
CA ASN A 21 36.16 40.42 20.05
C ASN A 21 36.06 40.64 21.56
N LEU A 22 35.01 40.14 22.21
CA LEU A 22 34.86 40.16 23.66
C LEU A 22 34.99 38.74 24.21
N THR A 23 35.90 38.54 25.15
CA THR A 23 36.07 37.27 25.85
C THR A 23 36.12 37.54 27.34
N GLY A 24 35.35 36.80 28.12
CA GLY A 24 35.19 37.02 29.55
C GLY A 24 34.92 35.72 30.29
N GLY A 25 35.14 35.72 31.61
CA GLY A 25 34.50 34.73 32.47
C GLY A 25 32.97 34.82 32.34
N ALA A 26 32.44 36.04 32.18
CA ALA A 26 31.09 36.34 31.72
C ALA A 26 31.14 37.51 30.72
N VAL A 27 30.14 37.64 29.84
CA VAL A 27 30.07 38.72 28.84
C VAL A 27 28.71 39.41 28.90
N LEU A 28 28.68 40.74 29.01
CA LEU A 28 27.48 41.56 28.98
C LEU A 28 27.61 42.67 27.93
N LEU A 29 26.62 42.75 27.04
CA LEU A 29 26.48 43.81 26.06
C LEU A 29 25.12 44.50 26.22
N GLU A 30 25.10 45.81 26.50
CA GLU A 30 23.86 46.53 26.79
C GLU A 30 23.77 47.90 26.12
N ALA A 31 22.69 48.18 25.40
CA ALA A 31 22.42 49.50 24.81
C ALA A 31 21.04 50.04 25.21
N GLY A 32 20.97 51.31 25.60
CA GLY A 32 19.70 52.01 25.81
C GLY A 32 18.97 52.31 24.49
N GLY A 33 19.69 52.41 23.37
CA GLY A 33 19.20 52.45 21.99
C GLY A 33 19.50 51.14 21.26
N PHE A 34 19.76 51.15 19.95
CA PHE A 34 20.00 49.93 19.17
C PHE A 34 21.42 49.37 19.30
N ILE A 35 21.58 48.06 19.05
CA ILE A 35 22.87 47.40 18.85
C ILE A 35 23.00 47.02 17.37
N LEU A 36 24.01 47.56 16.70
CA LEU A 36 24.31 47.26 15.30
C LEU A 36 25.73 46.67 15.17
N GLY A 37 25.81 45.38 14.89
CA GLY A 37 27.03 44.74 14.42
C GLY A 37 27.19 44.97 12.91
N GLN A 38 28.36 45.44 12.47
CA GLN A 38 28.67 45.59 11.05
C GLN A 38 29.34 44.34 10.46
N THR A 39 30.47 43.92 11.03
CA THR A 39 31.22 42.73 10.63
C THR A 39 31.98 42.16 11.82
N GLY A 40 32.09 40.83 11.93
CA GLY A 40 33.04 40.16 12.82
C GLY A 40 32.88 40.45 14.31
N LEU A 41 31.69 40.22 14.86
CA LEU A 41 31.40 40.39 16.28
C LEU A 41 31.43 39.02 17.00
N ASN A 42 32.51 38.75 17.73
CA ASN A 42 32.70 37.49 18.45
C ASN A 42 32.59 37.73 19.96
N LEU A 43 31.61 37.09 20.60
CA LEU A 43 31.33 37.20 22.03
C LEU A 43 31.48 35.82 22.68
N ASN A 44 32.47 35.67 23.57
CA ASN A 44 32.83 34.38 24.18
C ASN A 44 32.81 34.48 25.72
N ALA A 45 31.81 33.89 26.35
CA ALA A 45 31.75 33.69 27.79
C ALA A 45 32.24 32.29 28.16
N VAL A 46 33.47 32.20 28.67
CA VAL A 46 34.18 30.92 28.86
C VAL A 46 34.14 30.39 30.29
N GLY A 47 33.58 31.16 31.22
CA GLY A 47 33.68 30.88 32.65
C GLY A 47 35.10 31.10 33.19
N SER A 48 35.24 31.11 34.51
CA SER A 48 36.53 31.15 35.18
C SER A 48 36.45 30.65 36.62
N ASP A 49 37.55 30.13 37.16
CA ASP A 49 37.65 29.81 38.59
C ASP A 49 37.43 31.04 39.48
N LEU A 50 37.74 32.24 38.96
CA LEU A 50 37.51 33.49 39.66
C LEU A 50 36.02 33.72 39.91
N LEU A 51 35.19 33.64 38.86
CA LEU A 51 33.74 33.83 39.00
C LEU A 51 33.11 32.64 39.72
N LYS A 52 33.48 31.41 39.35
CA LYS A 52 32.95 30.17 39.94
C LYS A 52 33.06 30.13 41.47
N ASN A 53 34.18 30.61 42.02
CA ASN A 53 34.42 30.61 43.46
C ASN A 53 34.00 31.92 44.18
N HIS A 54 33.44 32.89 43.46
CA HIS A 54 33.05 34.18 44.03
C HIS A 54 31.66 34.10 44.69
N THR A 55 31.54 34.47 45.96
CA THR A 55 30.31 34.32 46.76
C THR A 55 29.08 35.07 46.26
N LYS A 56 29.27 36.11 45.43
CA LYS A 56 28.18 36.94 44.87
C LYS A 56 28.04 36.90 43.35
N LEU A 57 29.04 36.40 42.63
CA LEU A 57 29.13 36.51 41.16
C LEU A 57 29.25 35.15 40.47
N ASN A 58 29.25 34.07 41.24
CA ASN A 58 29.26 32.70 40.72
C ASN A 58 28.07 32.39 39.81
N SER A 59 26.93 33.06 40.01
CA SER A 59 25.76 32.91 39.13
C SER A 59 26.04 33.36 37.71
N LEU A 60 26.94 34.34 37.50
CA LEU A 60 27.29 34.88 36.18
C LEU A 60 28.34 34.03 35.45
N ASN A 61 28.85 32.98 36.10
CA ASN A 61 30.03 32.27 35.60
C ASN A 61 29.75 31.53 34.28
N GLY A 62 30.26 32.09 33.19
CA GLY A 62 30.08 31.55 31.84
C GLY A 62 28.94 32.18 31.07
N ASP A 63 28.23 33.16 31.64
CA ASP A 63 27.02 33.73 31.05
C ASP A 63 27.31 34.76 29.97
N LEU A 64 26.44 34.81 28.97
CA LEU A 64 26.46 35.76 27.88
C LEU A 64 25.10 36.46 27.77
N THR A 65 25.08 37.76 28.04
CA THR A 65 23.86 38.58 27.96
C THR A 65 24.02 39.67 26.90
N ILE A 66 23.04 39.79 26.00
CA ILE A 66 22.88 40.92 25.08
C ILE A 66 21.50 41.53 25.30
N GLN A 67 21.45 42.81 25.66
CA GLN A 67 20.18 43.49 25.92
C GLN A 67 20.08 44.89 25.30
N THR A 68 18.89 45.25 24.84
CA THR A 68 18.59 46.56 24.26
C THR A 68 17.14 46.99 24.49
N ASN A 69 16.86 48.31 24.53
CA ASN A 69 15.50 48.87 24.46
C ASN A 69 15.04 49.14 23.01
N SER A 70 15.64 48.49 22.02
CA SER A 70 15.27 48.59 20.61
C SER A 70 15.29 47.21 19.97
N ASN A 71 15.05 47.11 18.67
CA ASN A 71 15.13 45.84 17.95
C ASN A 71 16.52 45.21 18.10
N LEU A 72 16.55 43.90 18.31
CA LEU A 72 17.78 43.10 18.39
C LEU A 72 17.76 42.06 17.27
N THR A 73 18.68 42.18 16.32
CA THR A 73 18.86 41.17 15.27
C THR A 73 20.20 40.48 15.42
N ILE A 74 20.17 39.17 15.65
CA ILE A 74 21.37 38.33 15.61
C ILE A 74 21.48 37.74 14.21
N ASP A 75 22.51 38.18 13.50
CA ASP A 75 22.81 37.74 12.14
C ASP A 75 23.97 36.73 12.17
N PRO A 76 23.81 35.48 11.71
CA PRO A 76 24.85 34.47 11.74
C PRO A 76 26.06 34.79 10.85
N LYS A 77 25.96 35.76 9.93
CA LYS A 77 27.09 36.27 9.12
C LYS A 77 27.92 37.32 9.85
N VAL A 78 27.38 37.89 10.93
CA VAL A 78 28.00 38.99 11.68
C VAL A 78 28.39 38.56 13.09
N TYR A 79 27.56 37.76 13.76
CA TYR A 79 27.71 37.38 15.16
C TYR A 79 28.22 35.94 15.31
N SER A 80 29.14 35.75 16.24
CA SER A 80 29.54 34.45 16.77
C SER A 80 29.42 34.49 18.30
N LEU A 81 28.47 33.74 18.84
CA LEU A 81 28.13 33.74 20.26
C LEU A 81 28.49 32.39 20.87
N LYS A 82 29.27 32.39 21.96
CA LYS A 82 29.63 31.19 22.71
C LYS A 82 29.50 31.45 24.20
N ALA A 83 28.83 30.55 24.91
CA ALA A 83 28.69 30.62 26.35
C ALA A 83 28.84 29.23 26.97
N VAL A 84 29.51 29.17 28.12
CA VAL A 84 29.53 27.95 28.96
C VAL A 84 28.31 27.91 29.87
N GLY A 85 27.91 29.08 30.38
CA GLY A 85 26.73 29.30 31.23
C GLY A 85 25.51 29.69 30.39
N ASP A 86 24.67 30.56 30.93
CA ASP A 86 23.39 30.94 30.31
C ASP A 86 23.60 31.91 29.13
N ILE A 87 22.72 31.82 28.12
CA ILE A 87 22.63 32.83 27.05
C ILE A 87 21.32 33.59 27.21
N GLU A 88 21.41 34.92 27.32
CA GLU A 88 20.26 35.80 27.42
C GLU A 88 20.27 36.84 26.30
N LEU A 89 19.25 36.85 25.46
CA LEU A 89 19.06 37.83 24.40
C LEU A 89 17.74 38.57 24.61
N VAL A 90 17.81 39.88 24.87
CA VAL A 90 16.64 40.67 25.31
C VAL A 90 16.46 41.93 24.47
N SER A 91 15.30 42.05 23.85
CA SER A 91 14.79 43.27 23.19
C SER A 91 13.58 43.80 23.97
N LYS A 92 13.82 44.67 24.95
CA LYS A 92 12.82 45.04 25.98
C LYS A 92 11.54 45.64 25.40
N THR A 93 11.64 46.40 24.31
CA THR A 93 10.50 47.07 23.66
C THR A 93 10.42 46.83 22.16
N GLY A 94 11.34 46.04 21.59
CA GLY A 94 11.48 45.82 20.16
C GLY A 94 11.36 44.36 19.76
N THR A 95 11.54 44.08 18.47
CA THR A 95 11.59 42.70 17.97
C THR A 95 12.95 42.08 18.22
N LEU A 96 12.98 40.86 18.74
CA LEU A 96 14.14 39.98 18.73
C LEU A 96 14.05 39.06 17.50
N THR A 97 15.03 39.14 16.60
CA THR A 97 15.11 38.30 15.40
C THR A 97 16.40 37.49 15.40
N LEU A 98 16.30 36.16 15.35
CA LEU A 98 17.41 35.28 15.00
C LEU A 98 17.32 34.98 13.50
N LYS A 99 18.22 35.57 12.72
CA LYS A 99 18.12 35.61 11.26
C LYS A 99 18.63 34.32 10.61
N GLY A 100 17.96 33.90 9.54
CA GLY A 100 18.35 32.75 8.72
C GLY A 100 18.54 33.14 7.26
N TYR A 101 19.43 32.43 6.56
CA TYR A 101 19.67 32.59 5.13
C TYR A 101 19.64 31.24 4.44
N GLY A 102 18.79 31.09 3.41
CA GLY A 102 18.76 29.90 2.58
C GLY A 102 20.03 29.71 1.78
N GLY A 103 20.39 28.46 1.55
CA GLY A 103 21.45 28.04 0.64
C GLY A 103 20.89 27.42 -0.65
N THR A 104 21.81 27.06 -1.55
CA THR A 104 21.49 26.55 -2.91
C THR A 104 21.82 25.06 -3.09
N ALA A 105 22.23 24.36 -2.03
CA ALA A 105 22.56 22.93 -2.06
C ALA A 105 21.51 22.09 -1.31
N GLY A 106 20.28 22.60 -1.22
CA GLY A 106 19.20 21.97 -0.47
C GLY A 106 19.35 22.06 1.05
N ASN A 107 18.69 21.15 1.76
CA ASN A 107 18.63 21.14 3.22
C ASN A 107 20.03 20.91 3.83
N GLY A 108 20.40 21.74 4.82
CA GLY A 108 21.72 21.79 5.45
C GLY A 108 22.69 22.80 4.85
N SER A 109 22.31 23.50 3.77
CA SER A 109 23.13 24.54 3.14
C SER A 109 22.84 25.96 3.66
N GLU A 110 21.80 26.10 4.47
CA GLU A 110 21.44 27.35 5.14
C GLU A 110 22.49 27.86 6.13
N GLN A 111 22.51 29.16 6.35
CA GLN A 111 23.24 29.82 7.43
C GLN A 111 22.26 30.35 8.45
N VAL A 112 22.29 29.78 9.65
CA VAL A 112 21.32 30.05 10.73
C VAL A 112 22.04 30.35 12.03
N VAL A 113 21.37 31.08 12.93
CA VAL A 113 21.90 31.35 14.27
C VAL A 113 22.01 30.05 15.06
N LYS A 114 23.17 29.84 15.67
CA LYS A 114 23.45 28.69 16.54
C LYS A 114 23.78 29.19 17.94
N LEU A 115 22.96 28.81 18.92
CA LEU A 115 23.19 29.07 20.34
C LEU A 115 23.38 27.71 21.03
N ASP A 116 24.57 27.47 21.58
CA ASP A 116 24.92 26.24 22.29
C ASP A 116 25.49 26.59 23.66
N THR A 117 24.93 26.01 24.72
CA THR A 117 25.41 26.17 26.08
C THR A 117 25.81 24.83 26.67
N ALA A 118 26.98 24.78 27.30
CA ALA A 118 27.49 23.55 27.89
C ALA A 118 26.79 23.20 29.21
N ASN A 119 26.49 24.22 30.04
CA ASN A 119 25.96 24.04 31.39
C ASN A 119 24.75 24.94 31.71
N GLY A 120 24.35 25.80 30.78
CA GLY A 120 23.33 26.83 31.01
C GLY A 120 22.00 26.58 30.32
N GLY A 121 21.08 27.53 30.48
CA GLY A 121 19.85 27.70 29.71
C GLY A 121 19.99 28.72 28.59
N ILE A 122 18.93 28.88 27.81
CA ILE A 122 18.80 29.94 26.80
C ILE A 122 17.52 30.72 27.09
N ASN A 123 17.61 32.03 27.29
CA ASN A 123 16.46 32.92 27.46
C ASN A 123 16.41 33.96 26.32
N LEU A 124 15.33 33.96 25.58
CA LEU A 124 15.08 34.87 24.46
C LEU A 124 13.83 35.68 24.77
N GLU A 125 13.95 37.01 24.81
CA GLU A 125 12.84 37.89 25.13
C GLU A 125 12.76 39.05 24.13
N GLY A 126 11.54 39.33 23.66
CA GLY A 126 11.26 40.46 22.78
C GLY A 126 9.83 40.97 22.95
N ALA A 127 9.55 42.20 22.50
CA ALA A 127 8.17 42.61 22.27
C ALA A 127 7.51 41.74 21.20
N LYS A 128 8.26 41.35 20.16
CA LYS A 128 7.97 40.27 19.20
C LYS A 128 9.21 39.39 19.12
N VAL A 129 9.07 38.09 18.87
CA VAL A 129 10.22 37.18 18.67
C VAL A 129 10.06 36.40 17.37
N GLU A 130 11.13 36.37 16.56
CA GLU A 130 11.18 35.67 15.27
C GLU A 130 12.43 34.79 15.19
N LEU A 131 12.24 33.49 15.01
CA LEU A 131 13.32 32.51 14.79
C LEU A 131 13.24 31.97 13.37
N GLN A 132 14.31 32.12 12.61
CA GLN A 132 14.40 31.65 11.22
C GLN A 132 15.42 30.52 11.12
N GLY A 133 14.95 29.26 11.08
CA GLY A 133 15.78 28.05 10.99
C GLY A 133 16.80 27.90 12.12
N SER A 134 16.54 28.48 13.30
CA SER A 134 17.54 28.62 14.36
C SER A 134 17.88 27.29 15.04
N ASN A 135 19.14 27.12 15.46
CA ASN A 135 19.57 25.94 16.22
C ASN A 135 19.91 26.35 17.65
N LEU A 136 19.04 25.95 18.59
CA LEU A 136 19.14 26.25 20.00
C LEU A 136 19.40 24.95 20.76
N LYS A 137 20.51 24.88 21.48
CA LYS A 137 20.87 23.74 22.30
C LYS A 137 21.30 24.20 23.67
N ALA A 138 20.59 23.74 24.70
CA ALA A 138 20.89 24.09 26.08
C ALA A 138 21.04 22.83 26.94
N ALA A 139 21.90 22.92 27.96
CA ALA A 139 21.94 21.91 29.00
C ALA A 139 20.68 21.96 29.87
N LYS A 140 20.18 23.16 30.18
CA LYS A 140 19.01 23.45 31.02
C LYS A 140 17.85 24.02 30.19
N ASP A 141 16.96 24.78 30.82
CA ASP A 141 15.76 25.33 30.23
C ASP A 141 16.04 26.21 28.99
N ILE A 142 15.14 26.14 28.01
CA ILE A 142 15.02 27.11 26.93
C ILE A 142 13.71 27.85 27.11
N SER A 143 13.77 29.17 27.24
CA SER A 143 12.63 30.05 27.42
C SER A 143 12.60 31.10 26.31
N ILE A 144 11.48 31.21 25.60
CA ILE A 144 11.29 32.12 24.49
C ILE A 144 9.99 32.87 24.70
N VAL A 145 10.10 34.18 24.94
CA VAL A 145 8.99 35.00 25.42
C VAL A 145 8.77 36.18 24.50
N SER A 146 7.56 36.26 23.94
CA SER A 146 7.05 37.45 23.26
C SER A 146 6.09 38.21 24.19
N THR A 147 6.45 39.43 24.58
CA THR A 147 5.73 40.17 25.63
C THR A 147 4.51 40.94 25.13
N ASN A 148 4.44 41.32 23.85
CA ASN A 148 3.36 42.13 23.28
C ASN A 148 2.84 41.68 21.89
N GLY A 149 3.70 41.10 21.06
CA GLY A 149 3.45 40.69 19.69
C GLY A 149 3.55 39.18 19.52
N ASP A 150 3.66 38.71 18.28
CA ASP A 150 3.69 37.28 18.00
C ASP A 150 5.06 36.65 18.29
N LEU A 151 5.02 35.35 18.56
CA LEU A 151 6.19 34.47 18.59
C LEU A 151 6.13 33.58 17.33
N VAL A 152 7.11 33.73 16.44
CA VAL A 152 7.17 32.99 15.18
C VAL A 152 8.43 32.14 15.14
N VAL A 153 8.26 30.84 14.96
CA VAL A 153 9.33 29.86 14.77
C VAL A 153 9.14 29.20 13.42
N ASP A 154 9.95 29.60 12.45
CA ASP A 154 9.81 29.15 11.06
C ASP A 154 11.11 28.52 10.56
N GLY A 155 11.00 27.76 9.48
CA GLY A 155 12.13 27.24 8.74
C GLY A 155 12.76 28.28 7.81
N VAL A 156 13.93 27.95 7.30
CA VAL A 156 14.58 28.69 6.21
C VAL A 156 14.41 27.90 4.92
N ARG A 157 13.89 28.56 3.90
CA ARG A 157 13.78 27.97 2.55
C ARG A 157 15.16 27.90 1.88
N ASN A 158 15.56 26.70 1.50
CA ASN A 158 16.70 26.41 0.65
C ASN A 158 16.23 26.09 -0.77
N THR A 159 17.06 26.43 -1.75
CA THR A 159 16.83 26.05 -3.15
C THR A 159 17.69 24.85 -3.50
N ILE A 160 17.15 23.95 -4.31
CA ILE A 160 17.87 22.87 -4.97
C ILE A 160 17.94 23.21 -6.46
N THR A 161 19.15 23.31 -6.99
CA THR A 161 19.38 23.59 -8.42
C THR A 161 20.26 22.51 -9.02
N ASN A 162 19.73 21.78 -10.00
CA ASN A 162 20.42 20.73 -10.75
C ASN A 162 21.19 19.76 -9.84
N GLN A 163 20.59 19.32 -8.74
CA GLN A 163 21.21 18.31 -7.88
C GLN A 163 21.06 16.94 -8.53
N HIS A 164 22.18 16.22 -8.69
CA HIS A 164 22.16 14.90 -9.28
C HIS A 164 21.73 13.85 -8.23
N THR A 165 20.75 13.03 -8.58
CA THR A 165 20.17 11.96 -7.72
C THR A 165 21.16 10.90 -7.24
N ASP A 166 22.36 10.80 -7.84
CA ASP A 166 23.43 9.93 -7.32
C ASP A 166 23.91 10.35 -5.92
N GLU A 167 23.74 11.62 -5.54
CA GLU A 167 23.99 12.08 -4.17
C GLU A 167 23.05 11.40 -3.16
N TYR A 168 21.80 11.13 -3.54
CA TYR A 168 20.85 10.40 -2.69
C TYR A 168 21.26 8.93 -2.54
N LYS A 169 21.78 8.29 -3.60
CA LYS A 169 22.32 6.92 -3.52
C LYS A 169 23.50 6.86 -2.55
N ALA A 170 24.42 7.81 -2.64
CA ALA A 170 25.57 7.88 -1.73
C ALA A 170 25.13 8.10 -0.28
N LYS A 171 24.11 8.91 -0.03
CA LYS A 171 23.51 9.10 1.30
C LYS A 171 22.85 7.82 1.82
N ILE A 172 22.09 7.09 1.00
CA ILE A 172 21.51 5.80 1.39
C ILE A 172 22.59 4.80 1.78
N ILE A 173 23.69 4.70 1.01
CA ILE A 173 24.80 3.80 1.32
C ILE A 173 25.40 4.13 2.70
N LYS A 174 25.63 5.41 2.99
CA LYS A 174 26.12 5.85 4.31
C LYS A 174 25.14 5.52 5.44
N LEU A 175 23.86 5.81 5.25
CA LEU A 175 22.81 5.49 6.22
C LEU A 175 22.73 3.97 6.44
N ASP A 176 22.88 3.16 5.40
CA ASP A 176 22.93 1.71 5.52
C ASP A 176 24.14 1.22 6.32
N GLU A 177 25.30 1.85 6.18
CA GLU A 177 26.48 1.56 6.98
C GLU A 177 26.25 1.92 8.45
N GLU A 178 25.69 3.10 8.74
CA GLU A 178 25.36 3.54 10.10
C GLU A 178 24.31 2.63 10.77
N ILE A 179 23.26 2.27 10.03
CA ILE A 179 22.25 1.31 10.47
C ILE A 179 22.88 -0.06 10.75
N LYS A 180 23.76 -0.55 9.87
CA LYS A 180 24.48 -1.82 10.08
C LYS A 180 25.40 -1.78 11.30
N ILE A 181 26.03 -0.65 11.58
CA ILE A 181 26.86 -0.46 12.79
C ILE A 181 25.98 -0.57 14.03
N LEU A 182 24.82 0.11 14.06
CA LEU A 182 23.86 0.01 15.14
C LEU A 182 23.35 -1.43 15.31
N GLN A 183 23.00 -2.12 14.22
CA GLN A 183 22.55 -3.51 14.23
C GLN A 183 23.62 -4.53 14.65
N LYS A 184 24.90 -4.13 14.74
CA LYS A 184 26.00 -4.97 15.25
C LYS A 184 26.46 -4.58 16.66
N SER A 185 25.82 -3.58 17.27
CA SER A 185 26.13 -3.16 18.63
C SER A 185 25.65 -4.18 19.66
N SER A 186 26.33 -4.25 20.80
CA SER A 186 25.87 -5.02 21.97
C SER A 186 24.46 -4.59 22.42
N ASP A 187 24.12 -3.32 22.20
CA ASP A 187 22.81 -2.77 22.55
C ASP A 187 21.71 -3.37 21.68
N TYR A 188 21.95 -3.61 20.39
CA TYR A 188 20.99 -4.28 19.50
C TYR A 188 20.72 -5.73 19.92
N GLU A 189 21.75 -6.47 20.32
CA GLU A 189 21.57 -7.83 20.85
C GLU A 189 20.74 -7.82 22.13
N ALA A 190 20.98 -6.85 23.03
CA ALA A 190 20.20 -6.67 24.25
C ALA A 190 18.73 -6.30 23.95
N ILE A 191 18.49 -5.44 22.97
CA ILE A 191 17.15 -5.05 22.48
C ILE A 191 16.38 -6.25 21.97
N ILE A 192 16.97 -7.05 21.08
CA ILE A 192 16.31 -8.25 20.55
C ILE A 192 16.03 -9.23 21.69
N ALA A 193 16.99 -9.46 22.58
CA ALA A 193 16.80 -10.36 23.70
C ALA A 193 15.66 -9.91 24.62
N PHE A 194 15.56 -8.60 24.88
CA PHE A 194 14.50 -8.01 25.70
C PHE A 194 13.14 -8.07 24.99
N PHE A 195 13.05 -7.67 23.73
CA PHE A 195 11.81 -7.76 22.95
C PHE A 195 11.33 -9.20 22.86
N MET A 196 12.22 -10.14 22.54
CA MET A 196 11.88 -11.56 22.49
C MET A 196 11.40 -12.08 23.84
N LYS A 197 11.99 -11.61 24.95
CA LYS A 197 11.54 -11.94 26.30
C LYS A 197 10.13 -11.41 26.58
N GLU A 198 9.81 -10.17 26.18
CA GLU A 198 8.46 -9.62 26.35
C GLU A 198 7.45 -10.28 25.39
N ALA A 199 7.79 -10.49 24.12
CA ALA A 199 6.96 -11.18 23.14
C ALA A 199 6.68 -12.64 23.55
N LEU A 200 7.65 -13.34 24.14
CA LEU A 200 7.47 -14.69 24.69
C LEU A 200 6.42 -14.73 25.81
N LYS A 201 6.23 -13.64 26.58
CA LYS A 201 5.14 -13.56 27.56
C LYS A 201 3.78 -13.50 26.86
N VAL A 202 3.69 -12.77 25.75
CA VAL A 202 2.47 -12.72 24.92
C VAL A 202 2.17 -14.11 24.35
N TYR A 203 3.17 -14.78 23.77
CA TYR A 203 3.01 -16.15 23.26
C TYR A 203 2.65 -17.16 24.36
N ALA A 204 3.19 -17.02 25.57
CA ALA A 204 2.81 -17.87 26.71
C ALA A 204 1.31 -17.72 27.03
N ARG A 205 0.79 -16.50 27.03
CA ARG A 205 -0.64 -16.21 27.24
C ARG A 205 -1.50 -16.78 26.11
N ILE A 206 -1.07 -16.70 24.85
CA ILE A 206 -1.73 -17.38 23.72
C ILE A 206 -1.78 -18.90 23.95
N SER A 207 -0.64 -19.50 24.28
CA SER A 207 -0.53 -20.95 24.49
C SER A 207 -1.36 -21.47 25.67
N SER A 208 -1.62 -20.60 26.66
CA SER A 208 -2.49 -20.90 27.80
C SER A 208 -3.98 -20.70 27.52
N GLY A 209 -4.34 -20.18 26.34
CA GLY A 209 -5.71 -19.82 25.98
C GLY A 209 -6.22 -18.51 26.58
N GLU A 210 -5.35 -17.74 27.25
CA GLU A 210 -5.67 -16.43 27.83
C GLU A 210 -5.76 -15.33 26.75
N LEU A 211 -5.02 -15.46 25.65
CA LEU A 211 -5.07 -14.58 24.48
C LEU A 211 -5.42 -15.38 23.23
N ILE A 212 -6.20 -14.77 22.32
CA ILE A 212 -6.57 -15.39 21.03
C ILE A 212 -5.57 -14.91 19.97
N GLU A 213 -5.01 -15.85 19.19
CA GLU A 213 -4.11 -15.53 18.09
C GLU A 213 -4.83 -14.70 17.01
N GLY A 214 -4.21 -13.61 16.56
CA GLY A 214 -4.79 -12.66 15.60
C GLY A 214 -5.86 -11.72 16.18
N SER A 215 -6.02 -11.68 17.51
CA SER A 215 -6.94 -10.75 18.16
C SER A 215 -6.33 -9.34 18.33
N PRO A 216 -7.15 -8.28 18.40
CA PRO A 216 -6.67 -6.93 18.74
C PRO A 216 -5.91 -6.88 20.08
N GLU A 217 -6.30 -7.72 21.03
CA GLU A 217 -5.62 -7.86 22.33
C GLU A 217 -4.20 -8.42 22.17
N MET A 218 -3.98 -9.35 21.24
CA MET A 218 -2.64 -9.87 20.92
C MET A 218 -1.77 -8.78 20.28
N ASP A 219 -2.29 -8.11 19.24
CA ASP A 219 -1.54 -7.06 18.53
C ASP A 219 -1.12 -5.96 19.51
N ARG A 220 -2.02 -5.60 20.43
CA ARG A 220 -1.72 -4.63 21.47
C ARG A 220 -0.67 -5.10 22.47
N GLU A 221 -0.72 -6.35 22.94
CA GLU A 221 0.31 -6.89 23.84
C GLU A 221 1.68 -6.96 23.16
N LEU A 222 1.71 -7.21 21.85
CA LEU A 222 2.93 -7.13 21.05
C LEU A 222 3.42 -5.68 20.91
N GLN A 223 2.52 -4.71 20.70
CA GLN A 223 2.84 -3.29 20.72
C GLN A 223 3.35 -2.84 22.10
N LYS A 224 2.79 -3.33 23.20
CA LYS A 224 3.31 -3.12 24.56
C LYS A 224 4.70 -3.70 24.73
N ALA A 225 4.96 -4.90 24.21
CA ALA A 225 6.29 -5.51 24.22
C ALA A 225 7.28 -4.64 23.43
N LEU A 226 6.87 -4.11 22.28
CA LEU A 226 7.67 -3.19 21.48
C LEU A 226 7.94 -1.88 22.22
N GLN A 227 6.92 -1.23 22.80
CA GLN A 227 7.10 0.00 23.58
C GLN A 227 7.98 -0.19 24.81
N LYS A 228 7.81 -1.29 25.56
CA LYS A 228 8.70 -1.61 26.68
C LYS A 228 10.15 -1.75 26.21
N THR A 229 10.35 -2.37 25.05
CA THR A 229 11.68 -2.48 24.45
C THR A 229 12.22 -1.10 24.08
N THR A 230 11.42 -0.26 23.42
CA THR A 230 11.78 1.12 23.09
C THR A 230 12.16 1.92 24.33
N LYS A 231 11.44 1.74 25.43
CA LYS A 231 11.67 2.42 26.72
C LYS A 231 12.91 1.93 27.45
N GLU A 232 13.20 0.64 27.39
CA GLU A 232 14.41 0.08 28.00
C GLU A 232 15.68 0.54 27.25
N PHE A 233 15.55 0.82 25.95
CA PHE A 233 16.68 1.20 25.09
C PHE A 233 16.46 2.53 24.35
N PRO A 234 16.23 3.64 25.07
CA PRO A 234 15.86 4.93 24.48
C PRO A 234 16.98 5.52 23.62
N GLU A 235 18.24 5.31 24.02
CA GLU A 235 19.40 5.77 23.25
C GLU A 235 19.51 5.10 21.89
N TYR A 236 19.18 3.81 21.78
CA TYR A 236 19.21 3.12 20.50
C TYR A 236 18.11 3.61 19.58
N VAL A 237 16.88 3.70 20.09
CA VAL A 237 15.71 4.13 19.30
C VAL A 237 15.90 5.57 18.81
N SER A 238 16.42 6.46 19.67
CA SER A 238 16.73 7.86 19.30
C SER A 238 17.79 7.99 18.20
N LYS A 239 18.62 6.95 17.97
CA LYS A 239 19.61 6.91 16.89
C LYS A 239 19.08 6.17 15.66
N TYR A 240 18.43 5.03 15.84
CA TYR A 240 18.01 4.13 14.76
C TYR A 240 16.82 4.67 13.96
N GLY A 241 15.78 5.16 14.63
CA GLY A 241 14.56 5.65 13.98
C GLY A 241 14.84 6.73 12.93
N PRO A 242 15.50 7.85 13.32
CA PRO A 242 15.81 8.93 12.38
C PRO A 242 16.66 8.50 11.18
N LEU A 243 17.60 7.58 11.37
CA LEU A 243 18.43 7.05 10.26
C LEU A 243 17.61 6.23 9.27
N ARG A 244 16.69 5.40 9.79
CA ARG A 244 15.77 4.62 8.97
C ARG A 244 14.82 5.54 8.19
N ASP A 245 14.21 6.51 8.86
CA ASP A 245 13.26 7.44 8.22
C ASP A 245 13.93 8.26 7.12
N GLN A 246 15.15 8.72 7.35
CA GLN A 246 15.95 9.39 6.31
C GLN A 246 16.28 8.47 5.14
N LYS A 247 16.62 7.21 5.40
CA LYS A 247 16.90 6.23 4.35
C LYS A 247 15.65 5.95 3.52
N ASP A 248 14.52 5.77 4.18
CA ASP A 248 13.23 5.50 3.53
C ASP A 248 12.83 6.70 2.66
N PHE A 249 13.00 7.93 3.16
CA PHE A 249 12.81 9.16 2.40
C PHE A 249 13.68 9.21 1.13
N TYR A 250 15.00 9.03 1.24
CA TYR A 250 15.88 9.07 0.07
C TYR A 250 15.58 7.93 -0.91
N SER A 251 15.14 6.77 -0.41
CA SER A 251 14.72 5.64 -1.25
C SER A 251 13.47 5.98 -2.05
N GLU A 252 12.49 6.63 -1.42
CA GLU A 252 11.27 7.15 -2.08
C GLU A 252 11.63 8.16 -3.18
N MET A 253 12.53 9.11 -2.87
CA MET A 253 13.03 10.11 -3.82
C MET A 253 13.67 9.47 -5.06
N ILE A 254 14.45 8.39 -4.90
CA ILE A 254 15.04 7.66 -6.03
C ILE A 254 13.97 6.93 -6.84
N LYS A 255 12.98 6.31 -6.21
CA LYS A 255 11.86 5.67 -6.94
C LYS A 255 11.12 6.71 -7.80
N LEU A 256 10.88 7.89 -7.24
CA LEU A 256 10.15 8.97 -7.89
C LEU A 256 10.94 9.64 -9.01
N PHE A 257 12.21 10.01 -8.80
CA PHE A 257 13.00 10.80 -9.78
C PHE A 257 13.96 9.98 -10.65
N ASN A 258 14.06 8.66 -10.41
CA ASN A 258 15.00 7.78 -11.09
C ASN A 258 16.43 8.37 -11.08
N VAL A 259 17.26 8.12 -12.10
CA VAL A 259 18.57 8.75 -12.28
C VAL A 259 18.42 10.01 -13.14
N GLY A 260 18.73 11.18 -12.57
CA GLY A 260 18.79 12.46 -13.25
C GLY A 260 18.99 13.64 -12.28
N TYR A 261 18.73 14.85 -12.79
CA TYR A 261 18.83 16.11 -12.06
C TYR A 261 17.48 16.54 -11.51
N VAL A 262 17.46 17.07 -10.29
CA VAL A 262 16.28 17.55 -9.58
C VAL A 262 16.48 19.02 -9.20
N ASN A 263 15.42 19.81 -9.36
CA ASN A 263 15.29 21.15 -8.81
C ASN A 263 14.23 21.15 -7.71
N GLY A 264 14.17 22.21 -6.90
CA GLY A 264 13.13 22.30 -5.89
C GLY A 264 13.38 23.34 -4.82
N GLU A 265 12.44 23.41 -3.88
CA GLU A 265 12.52 24.21 -2.67
C GLU A 265 12.32 23.31 -1.46
N VAL A 266 13.24 23.37 -0.50
CA VAL A 266 13.20 22.56 0.72
C VAL A 266 13.46 23.42 1.94
N HIS A 267 12.73 23.18 3.03
CA HIS A 267 12.84 23.99 4.24
C HIS A 267 13.75 23.31 5.26
N SER A 268 14.59 24.10 5.93
CA SER A 268 15.32 23.69 7.13
C SER A 268 14.68 24.34 8.35
N GLY A 269 13.99 23.53 9.15
CA GLY A 269 13.27 23.97 10.35
C GLY A 269 14.18 24.43 11.48
N SER A 270 13.61 25.15 12.46
CA SER A 270 14.33 25.44 13.70
C SER A 270 14.48 24.17 14.53
N LYS A 271 15.63 24.00 15.19
CA LYS A 271 15.93 22.87 16.08
C LYS A 271 16.15 23.38 17.50
N ILE A 272 15.30 22.98 18.43
CA ILE A 272 15.32 23.46 19.83
C ILE A 272 15.48 22.25 20.74
N ILE A 273 16.60 22.16 21.44
CA ILE A 273 16.95 20.99 22.26
C ILE A 273 17.31 21.43 23.68
N SER A 274 16.59 20.92 24.67
CA SER A 274 16.99 20.98 26.07
C SER A 274 17.35 19.59 26.55
N ASN A 275 18.56 19.43 27.12
CA ASN A 275 18.99 18.13 27.61
C ASN A 275 18.32 17.76 28.95
N THR A 276 18.36 18.65 29.93
CA THR A 276 17.87 18.38 31.30
C THR A 276 16.68 19.24 31.72
N GLY A 277 16.39 20.30 30.96
CA GLY A 277 15.37 21.30 31.29
C GLY A 277 14.15 21.25 30.37
N ASN A 278 13.27 22.22 30.55
CA ASN A 278 12.04 22.41 29.79
C ASN A 278 12.28 23.29 28.56
N ILE A 279 11.40 23.17 27.57
CA ILE A 279 11.28 24.13 26.47
C ILE A 279 9.96 24.89 26.69
N GLN A 280 10.04 26.21 26.77
CA GLN A 280 8.89 27.08 27.01
C GLN A 280 8.82 28.17 25.96
N LEU A 281 7.73 28.19 25.20
CA LEU A 281 7.42 29.23 24.21
C LEU A 281 6.14 29.92 24.66
N VAL A 282 6.25 31.18 25.04
CA VAL A 282 5.13 31.97 25.58
C VAL A 282 4.96 33.22 24.74
N SER A 283 3.76 33.40 24.20
CA SER A 283 3.36 34.59 23.48
C SER A 283 2.20 35.28 24.19
N ASN A 284 2.34 36.57 24.49
CA ASN A 284 1.22 37.38 24.96
C ASN A 284 0.24 37.74 23.82
N LYS A 285 0.54 37.31 22.59
CA LYS A 285 -0.31 37.37 21.40
C LYS A 285 -0.39 35.98 20.76
N GLY A 286 -0.09 35.83 19.47
CA GLY A 286 -0.14 34.56 18.77
C GLY A 286 1.21 33.82 18.73
N LEU A 287 1.16 32.51 18.54
CA LEU A 287 2.30 31.61 18.37
C LEU A 287 2.18 30.83 17.07
N SER A 288 3.18 30.91 16.20
CA SER A 288 3.27 30.15 14.95
C SER A 288 4.54 29.31 14.94
N ILE A 289 4.41 28.00 14.66
CA ILE A 289 5.53 27.06 14.58
C ILE A 289 5.39 26.22 13.30
N SER A 290 6.37 26.29 12.41
CA SER A 290 6.31 25.64 11.10
C SER A 290 7.54 24.75 10.84
N GLY A 291 7.27 23.49 10.48
CA GLY A 291 8.25 22.43 10.16
C GLY A 291 9.48 22.37 11.07
N SER A 292 9.31 22.60 12.37
CA SER A 292 10.40 22.73 13.35
C SER A 292 10.47 21.52 14.29
N SER A 293 11.59 21.36 15.00
CA SER A 293 11.80 20.25 15.94
C SER A 293 12.10 20.76 17.34
N MET A 294 11.37 20.27 18.33
CA MET A 294 11.54 20.58 19.75
C MET A 294 11.73 19.28 20.53
N ASP A 295 12.83 19.19 21.28
CA ASP A 295 13.22 18.00 22.03
C ASP A 295 13.65 18.38 23.46
N ALA A 296 12.73 18.26 24.41
CA ALA A 296 13.00 18.39 25.84
C ALA A 296 13.27 17.01 26.44
N LYS A 297 14.51 16.55 26.35
CA LYS A 297 14.90 15.14 26.59
C LYS A 297 14.57 14.62 27.98
N ASP A 298 14.78 15.43 29.01
CA ASP A 298 14.38 15.11 30.39
C ASP A 298 13.37 16.13 30.95
N GLY A 299 12.68 16.86 30.09
CA GLY A 299 11.83 17.98 30.47
C GLY A 299 10.45 17.96 29.85
N LYS A 300 9.74 19.09 30.01
CA LYS A 300 8.44 19.34 29.39
C LYS A 300 8.57 20.31 28.24
N VAL A 301 7.67 20.22 27.28
CA VAL A 301 7.43 21.27 26.28
C VAL A 301 6.14 22.01 26.64
N ASN A 302 6.21 23.31 26.87
CA ASN A 302 5.06 24.17 27.16
C ASN A 302 4.95 25.25 26.07
N LEU A 303 3.81 25.27 25.37
CA LEU A 303 3.49 26.22 24.32
C LEU A 303 2.25 27.00 24.73
N GLU A 304 2.38 28.32 24.86
CA GLU A 304 1.29 29.18 25.34
C GLU A 304 1.11 30.43 24.45
N ALA A 305 -0.15 30.75 24.16
CA ALA A 305 -0.53 31.98 23.47
C ALA A 305 -1.75 32.63 24.13
N ALA A 306 -1.77 33.95 24.25
CA ALA A 306 -2.85 34.69 24.90
C ALA A 306 -3.78 35.43 23.92
N GLY A 307 -3.47 35.46 22.61
CA GLY A 307 -4.31 36.08 21.60
C GLY A 307 -4.03 35.59 20.17
N ALA A 308 -4.79 36.08 19.19
CA ALA A 308 -4.65 35.66 17.80
C ALA A 308 -3.40 36.24 17.12
N LEU A 309 -2.81 35.47 16.21
CA LEU A 309 -1.70 35.87 15.34
C LEU A 309 -2.06 37.10 14.46
N ASP A 310 -1.07 37.94 14.18
CA ASP A 310 -1.15 38.96 13.14
C ASP A 310 -0.97 38.31 11.76
N GLY A 311 -2.04 38.27 10.97
CA GLY A 311 -2.01 37.72 9.63
C GLY A 311 -3.40 37.40 9.07
N GLU A 312 -3.39 36.88 7.84
CA GLU A 312 -4.57 36.22 7.27
C GLU A 312 -4.85 34.91 8.04
N GLY A 313 -6.09 34.44 8.04
CA GLY A 313 -6.39 33.19 8.75
C GLY A 313 -5.81 31.96 8.05
N TYR A 314 -5.74 30.87 8.79
CA TYR A 314 -5.35 29.55 8.36
C TYR A 314 -6.38 28.93 7.42
N ASN A 315 -5.91 28.40 6.27
CA ASN A 315 -6.75 27.68 5.34
C ASN A 315 -6.76 26.19 5.69
N ILE A 316 -7.89 25.72 6.23
CA ILE A 316 -8.08 24.30 6.54
C ILE A 316 -8.03 23.49 5.24
N GLN A 317 -7.10 22.53 5.17
CA GLN A 317 -6.88 21.66 4.03
C GLN A 317 -7.84 20.46 4.03
N GLY A 318 -8.19 19.96 5.21
CA GLY A 318 -9.21 18.94 5.43
C GLY A 318 -10.54 19.34 4.81
N LYS A 319 -11.06 18.51 3.90
CA LYS A 319 -12.31 18.79 3.18
C LYS A 319 -13.45 17.97 3.77
N TYR A 320 -14.31 18.63 4.55
CA TYR A 320 -15.60 18.06 4.94
C TYR A 320 -16.75 18.76 4.20
N ASN A 321 -17.42 18.03 3.30
CA ASN A 321 -18.59 18.53 2.58
C ASN A 321 -19.86 18.31 3.43
N ASN A 322 -20.17 19.22 4.35
CA ASN A 322 -21.44 19.24 5.07
C ASN A 322 -22.42 20.22 4.42
N PRO A 323 -23.67 19.85 4.10
CA PRO A 323 -24.70 20.82 3.70
C PRO A 323 -25.00 21.87 4.78
N THR A 324 -24.81 21.56 6.07
CA THR A 324 -25.01 22.48 7.21
C THR A 324 -23.72 23.24 7.54
N GLU A 325 -23.79 24.56 7.74
CA GLU A 325 -22.62 25.35 8.18
C GLU A 325 -22.19 24.95 9.60
N ASN A 326 -20.96 24.42 9.74
CA ASN A 326 -20.27 24.23 11.02
C ASN A 326 -19.11 25.25 11.15
N SER A 327 -18.39 25.19 12.27
CA SER A 327 -17.25 26.07 12.56
C SER A 327 -16.10 25.98 11.54
N VAL A 328 -16.02 24.89 10.78
CA VAL A 328 -14.89 24.52 9.91
C VAL A 328 -15.25 24.31 8.44
N LYS A 329 -16.47 24.65 8.01
CA LYS A 329 -16.94 24.44 6.63
C LYS A 329 -16.20 25.39 5.67
N LYS A 330 -15.05 24.95 5.16
CA LYS A 330 -14.23 25.58 4.10
C LYS A 330 -13.93 27.07 4.34
N GLY A 331 -13.54 27.42 5.56
CA GLY A 331 -13.26 28.80 5.96
C GLY A 331 -11.84 28.99 6.44
N VAL A 332 -11.27 30.13 6.06
CA VAL A 332 -10.11 30.77 6.68
C VAL A 332 -10.40 30.96 8.18
N ILE A 333 -9.60 30.37 9.08
CA ILE A 333 -9.76 30.49 10.54
C ILE A 333 -8.57 31.21 11.17
N LYS A 334 -8.80 32.21 12.02
CA LYS A 334 -7.70 32.82 12.77
C LYS A 334 -7.28 31.92 13.93
N GLY A 335 -5.98 31.70 14.07
CA GLY A 335 -5.39 30.92 15.16
C GLY A 335 -4.64 31.80 16.15
N SER A 336 -4.71 31.44 17.43
CA SER A 336 -3.79 31.94 18.47
C SER A 336 -2.56 31.05 18.57
N ILE A 337 -2.71 29.75 18.32
CA ILE A 337 -1.61 28.83 18.09
C ILE A 337 -1.82 28.15 16.74
N ILE A 338 -0.83 28.23 15.86
CA ILE A 338 -0.76 27.44 14.62
C ILE A 338 0.54 26.66 14.67
N ILE A 339 0.44 25.34 14.57
CA ILE A 339 1.58 24.43 14.44
C ILE A 339 1.36 23.60 13.19
N ASP A 340 2.21 23.78 12.18
CA ASP A 340 2.05 23.14 10.89
C ASP A 340 3.36 22.55 10.33
N ALA A 341 3.20 21.76 9.29
CA ALA A 341 4.29 21.17 8.52
C ALA A 341 4.76 22.15 7.43
N ASN A 342 6.05 22.13 7.11
CA ASN A 342 6.56 22.85 5.94
C ASN A 342 6.28 22.05 4.67
N GLN A 343 5.93 22.73 3.58
CA GLN A 343 5.75 22.11 2.28
C GLN A 343 7.04 22.22 1.46
N ASP A 344 7.65 21.09 1.16
CA ASP A 344 8.79 21.01 0.25
C ASP A 344 8.32 20.67 -1.15
N SER A 345 9.15 20.95 -2.16
CA SER A 345 8.89 20.65 -3.55
C SER A 345 10.14 20.17 -4.27
N TYR A 346 9.96 19.19 -5.14
CA TYR A 346 10.97 18.60 -5.99
C TYR A 346 10.41 18.44 -7.39
N GLU A 347 11.19 18.77 -8.40
CA GLU A 347 10.80 18.65 -9.79
C GLU A 347 11.95 18.19 -10.69
N GLN A 348 11.60 17.45 -11.74
CA GLN A 348 12.51 17.01 -12.78
C GLN A 348 11.84 17.22 -14.15
N GLY A 349 12.54 17.98 -15.01
CA GLY A 349 12.01 18.44 -16.29
C GLY A 349 11.03 19.61 -16.13
N SER A 350 10.36 19.97 -17.21
CA SER A 350 9.31 20.98 -17.26
C SER A 350 7.94 20.33 -17.53
N PRO A 351 6.81 20.90 -17.07
CA PRO A 351 5.47 20.39 -17.41
C PRO A 351 5.20 20.22 -18.92
N SER A 352 5.91 20.99 -19.75
CA SER A 352 5.86 20.90 -21.22
C SER A 352 6.56 19.67 -21.80
N ASP A 353 7.46 19.05 -21.04
CA ASP A 353 8.33 17.98 -21.53
C ASP A 353 7.59 16.64 -21.63
N ASN A 354 8.19 15.72 -22.39
CA ASN A 354 7.64 14.36 -22.56
C ASN A 354 7.67 13.57 -21.25
N ASP A 355 8.75 13.76 -20.48
CA ASP A 355 8.92 13.19 -19.16
C ASP A 355 8.98 14.36 -18.16
N TYR A 356 8.05 14.38 -17.21
CA TYR A 356 7.98 15.38 -16.15
C TYR A 356 7.60 14.71 -14.84
N ARG A 357 8.31 15.05 -13.77
CA ARG A 357 8.05 14.50 -12.45
C ARG A 357 8.04 15.63 -11.44
N TRP A 358 7.03 15.64 -10.58
CA TRP A 358 6.89 16.60 -9.51
C TRP A 358 6.44 15.88 -8.25
N PHE A 359 7.03 16.26 -7.13
CA PHE A 359 6.72 15.70 -5.82
C PHE A 359 6.77 16.82 -4.78
N SER A 360 5.77 16.87 -3.94
CA SER A 360 5.60 17.90 -2.92
C SER A 360 5.35 17.22 -1.58
N PRO A 361 6.41 16.73 -0.89
CA PRO A 361 6.29 16.17 0.44
C PRO A 361 6.18 17.25 1.50
N VAL A 362 5.59 16.91 2.64
CA VAL A 362 5.51 17.77 3.82
C VAL A 362 6.53 17.33 4.87
N SER A 363 7.17 18.31 5.50
CA SER A 363 8.14 18.16 6.58
C SER A 363 7.46 18.52 7.91
N PRO A 364 7.07 17.53 8.73
CA PRO A 364 6.23 17.74 9.91
C PRO A 364 6.95 18.51 11.03
N THR A 365 6.19 19.28 11.82
CA THR A 365 6.68 19.77 13.11
C THR A 365 6.71 18.59 14.11
N THR A 366 7.81 18.45 14.83
CA THR A 366 8.01 17.39 15.84
C THR A 366 8.16 17.99 17.22
N ILE A 367 7.38 17.49 18.18
CA ILE A 367 7.39 17.96 19.57
C ILE A 367 7.59 16.76 20.49
N ASN A 368 8.76 16.67 21.11
CA ASN A 368 9.08 15.65 22.10
C ASN A 368 9.29 16.29 23.48
N GLY A 369 8.51 15.84 24.46
CA GLY A 369 8.67 16.22 25.86
C GLY A 369 8.52 15.01 26.77
N THR A 370 9.63 14.44 27.22
CA THR A 370 9.63 13.18 28.00
C THR A 370 8.77 13.28 29.27
N LYS A 371 8.76 14.43 29.95
CA LYS A 371 7.94 14.65 31.16
C LYS A 371 6.55 15.24 30.88
N GLY A 372 6.18 15.42 29.62
CA GLY A 372 4.87 15.93 29.20
C GLY A 372 4.94 17.02 28.13
N VAL A 373 3.85 17.18 27.41
CA VAL A 373 3.65 18.28 26.44
C VAL A 373 2.36 19.02 26.81
N SER A 374 2.41 20.35 26.84
CA SER A 374 1.27 21.22 27.09
C SER A 374 1.16 22.28 26.02
N ILE A 375 0.05 22.32 25.28
CA ILE A 375 -0.25 23.33 24.27
C ILE A 375 -1.54 24.04 24.67
N LYS A 376 -1.44 25.34 24.95
CA LYS A 376 -2.53 26.07 25.59
C LYS A 376 -2.76 27.45 25.00
N VAL A 377 -3.98 27.67 24.50
CA VAL A 377 -4.49 29.01 24.24
C VAL A 377 -5.17 29.53 25.51
N ILE A 378 -4.59 30.58 26.11
CA ILE A 378 -5.03 31.18 27.38
C ILE A 378 -6.13 32.22 27.14
N GLY A 379 -6.12 32.85 25.97
CA GLY A 379 -7.12 33.84 25.56
C GLY A 379 -8.55 33.29 25.58
N LYS A 380 -9.54 34.18 25.72
CA LYS A 380 -10.98 33.86 25.81
C LYS A 380 -11.85 34.59 24.77
N GLN A 381 -11.26 34.96 23.65
CA GLN A 381 -11.89 35.63 22.52
C GLN A 381 -12.42 34.63 21.48
N SER A 382 -13.22 35.10 20.53
CA SER A 382 -13.76 34.24 19.46
C SER A 382 -12.72 33.74 18.46
N THR A 383 -11.54 34.35 18.44
CA THR A 383 -10.40 33.99 17.58
C THR A 383 -9.37 33.10 18.28
N ASP A 384 -9.61 32.75 19.56
CA ASP A 384 -8.70 31.94 20.36
C ASP A 384 -8.82 30.44 20.05
N ASN A 385 -8.42 30.14 18.81
CA ASN A 385 -8.39 28.81 18.21
C ASN A 385 -6.96 28.24 18.21
N LEU A 386 -6.87 26.91 18.21
CA LEU A 386 -5.62 26.15 18.13
C LEU A 386 -5.69 25.24 16.89
N ILE A 387 -4.68 25.32 16.03
CA ILE A 387 -4.57 24.53 14.81
C ILE A 387 -3.28 23.72 14.85
N LEU A 388 -3.41 22.41 14.59
CA LEU A 388 -2.31 21.47 14.39
C LEU A 388 -2.45 20.85 13.00
N GLN A 389 -1.41 20.86 12.18
CA GLN A 389 -1.43 20.25 10.85
C GLN A 389 -0.20 19.39 10.60
N GLY A 390 -0.39 18.09 10.37
CA GLY A 390 0.72 17.18 10.09
C GLY A 390 1.81 17.22 11.17
N VAL A 391 1.40 17.27 12.44
CA VAL A 391 2.29 17.42 13.60
C VAL A 391 2.46 16.07 14.27
N ALA A 392 3.69 15.73 14.66
CA ALA A 392 3.99 14.57 15.48
C ALA A 392 4.34 15.01 16.91
N ILE A 393 3.59 14.51 17.90
CA ILE A 393 3.79 14.80 19.32
C ILE A 393 4.09 13.50 20.06
N THR A 394 5.16 13.48 20.85
CA THR A 394 5.57 12.32 21.63
C THR A 394 5.87 12.68 23.08
N SER A 395 5.43 11.84 24.01
CA SER A 395 5.72 11.98 25.44
C SER A 395 5.67 10.64 26.18
N GLU A 396 6.52 10.44 27.19
CA GLU A 396 6.34 9.32 28.13
C GLU A 396 5.29 9.62 29.22
N ASN A 397 4.75 10.83 29.22
CA ASN A 397 3.78 11.32 30.19
C ASN A 397 2.57 11.91 29.46
N ASP A 398 1.86 12.83 30.10
CA ASP A 398 0.62 13.38 29.58
C ASP A 398 0.86 14.42 28.48
N VAL A 399 0.06 14.34 27.41
CA VAL A 399 -0.12 15.39 26.41
C VAL A 399 -1.43 16.11 26.70
N ASN A 400 -1.36 17.42 26.92
CA ASN A 400 -2.51 18.27 27.22
C ASN A 400 -2.66 19.36 26.17
N ILE A 401 -3.80 19.41 25.49
CA ILE A 401 -4.11 20.40 24.45
C ILE A 401 -5.40 21.12 24.86
N GLU A 402 -5.31 22.44 25.07
CA GLU A 402 -6.44 23.25 25.52
C GLU A 402 -6.59 24.54 24.72
N ALA A 403 -7.81 24.86 24.30
CA ALA A 403 -8.15 26.14 23.72
C ALA A 403 -9.53 26.64 24.19
N TYR A 404 -9.75 27.94 24.12
CA TYR A 404 -11.06 28.48 24.45
C TYR A 404 -12.10 28.20 23.36
N LYS A 405 -11.75 28.44 22.09
CA LYS A 405 -12.61 28.17 20.93
C LYS A 405 -12.23 26.85 20.26
N ASN A 406 -11.98 26.85 18.96
CA ASN A 406 -11.87 25.64 18.17
C ASN A 406 -10.49 25.00 18.35
N ILE A 407 -10.43 23.66 18.29
CA ILE A 407 -9.19 22.90 18.17
C ILE A 407 -9.27 22.07 16.90
N ILE A 408 -8.40 22.34 15.94
CA ILE A 408 -8.41 21.70 14.63
C ILE A 408 -7.16 20.85 14.47
N PHE A 409 -7.34 19.54 14.27
CA PHE A 409 -6.31 18.60 13.86
C PHE A 409 -6.49 18.38 12.37
N ASP A 410 -5.77 19.17 11.57
CA ASP A 410 -5.84 19.16 10.13
C ASP A 410 -4.77 18.24 9.51
N VAL A 411 -4.97 17.88 8.25
CA VAL A 411 -4.02 17.08 7.49
C VAL A 411 -3.11 17.96 6.64
N ALA A 412 -1.84 17.58 6.53
CA ALA A 412 -0.90 18.14 5.56
C ALA A 412 -0.90 17.25 4.31
N ILE A 413 -0.98 17.81 3.10
CA ILE A 413 -1.19 16.99 1.89
C ILE A 413 0.14 16.76 1.15
N ASN A 414 0.53 15.50 1.01
CA ASN A 414 1.58 15.07 0.10
C ASN A 414 1.02 14.92 -1.31
N ASN A 415 1.66 15.52 -2.31
CA ASN A 415 1.25 15.40 -3.71
C ASN A 415 2.38 14.88 -4.59
N SER A 416 2.04 14.07 -5.60
CA SER A 416 2.98 13.65 -6.64
C SER A 416 2.30 13.63 -8.01
N PHE A 417 3.07 13.98 -9.03
CA PHE A 417 2.66 13.93 -10.43
C PHE A 417 3.81 13.37 -11.26
N ASN A 418 3.56 12.33 -12.05
CA ASN A 418 4.53 11.76 -12.97
C ASN A 418 3.89 11.63 -14.35
N LYS A 419 4.58 12.13 -15.36
CA LYS A 419 4.22 12.03 -16.77
C LYS A 419 5.37 11.40 -17.51
N SER A 420 5.07 10.43 -18.36
CA SER A 420 6.02 9.88 -19.34
C SER A 420 5.38 9.72 -20.70
N GLN A 421 6.11 10.10 -21.76
CA GLN A 421 5.64 9.99 -23.13
C GLN A 421 6.65 9.29 -24.03
N LYS A 422 6.22 8.20 -24.66
CA LYS A 422 7.01 7.42 -25.63
C LYS A 422 6.37 7.48 -27.01
N THR A 423 7.15 7.86 -28.03
CA THR A 423 6.72 7.83 -29.44
C THR A 423 7.54 6.84 -30.26
N GLU A 424 6.87 5.86 -30.86
CA GLU A 424 7.47 4.85 -31.74
C GLU A 424 6.94 5.01 -33.18
N THR A 425 7.83 5.09 -34.16
CA THR A 425 7.44 5.08 -35.58
C THR A 425 7.92 3.81 -36.27
N LYS A 426 6.98 2.98 -36.71
CA LYS A 426 7.25 1.78 -37.50
C LYS A 426 7.02 2.09 -38.97
N SER A 427 8.05 1.89 -39.79
CA SER A 427 8.01 2.11 -41.24
C SER A 427 8.13 0.76 -41.96
N LYS A 428 7.31 0.54 -42.99
CA LYS A 428 7.46 -0.60 -43.91
C LYS A 428 8.17 -0.16 -45.19
N TRP A 429 8.87 -1.10 -45.83
CA TRP A 429 9.65 -0.86 -47.06
C TRP A 429 8.83 -0.25 -48.21
N TYR A 430 7.52 -0.48 -48.25
CA TYR A 430 6.60 0.10 -49.25
C TYR A 430 6.01 1.47 -48.86
N GLY A 431 6.60 2.21 -47.91
CA GLY A 431 6.20 3.61 -47.64
C GLY A 431 5.04 3.81 -46.65
N LYS A 432 4.50 2.74 -46.05
CA LYS A 432 3.53 2.85 -44.95
C LYS A 432 4.26 3.16 -43.63
N LYS A 433 3.90 4.28 -42.99
CA LYS A 433 4.38 4.69 -41.67
C LYS A 433 3.26 4.59 -40.64
N LYS A 434 3.57 4.06 -39.45
CA LYS A 434 2.68 4.02 -38.30
C LYS A 434 3.40 4.61 -37.09
N THR A 435 2.90 5.72 -36.59
CA THR A 435 3.39 6.37 -35.38
C THR A 435 2.44 6.04 -34.22
N ILE A 436 3.00 5.60 -33.11
CA ILE A 436 2.31 5.29 -31.87
C ILE A 436 2.91 6.19 -30.80
N THR A 437 2.10 7.05 -30.20
CA THR A 437 2.48 7.87 -29.05
C THR A 437 1.69 7.37 -27.85
N THR A 438 2.40 6.93 -26.82
CA THR A 438 1.84 6.52 -25.53
C THR A 438 2.24 7.55 -24.48
N THR A 439 1.27 8.17 -23.81
CA THR A 439 1.49 9.05 -22.65
C THR A 439 0.89 8.38 -21.43
N GLN A 440 1.64 8.29 -20.35
CA GLN A 440 1.18 7.80 -19.05
C GLN A 440 1.27 8.94 -18.05
N THR A 441 0.22 9.13 -17.25
CA THR A 441 0.22 10.02 -16.09
C THR A 441 -0.19 9.27 -14.84
N ASP A 442 0.51 9.51 -13.74
CA ASP A 442 0.25 8.99 -12.40
C ASP A 442 0.22 10.19 -11.45
N GLU A 443 -0.91 10.39 -10.77
CA GLU A 443 -1.12 11.43 -9.78
C GLU A 443 -1.49 10.78 -8.46
N LYS A 444 -0.86 11.23 -7.37
CA LYS A 444 -1.18 10.78 -6.01
C LYS A 444 -1.30 11.95 -5.07
N SER A 445 -2.26 11.87 -4.15
CA SER A 445 -2.47 12.85 -3.10
C SER A 445 -2.83 12.09 -1.83
N GLY A 446 -2.04 12.23 -0.77
CA GLY A 446 -2.26 11.55 0.51
C GLY A 446 -2.07 12.50 1.69
N GLY A 447 -2.94 12.39 2.69
CA GLY A 447 -2.88 13.22 3.90
C GLY A 447 -1.89 12.67 4.93
N LEU A 448 -1.04 13.53 5.47
CA LEU A 448 -0.30 13.33 6.71
C LEU A 448 -1.13 13.86 7.88
N SER A 449 -1.48 12.96 8.79
CA SER A 449 -2.28 13.24 9.98
C SER A 449 -1.50 13.94 11.09
N VAL A 450 -2.24 14.46 12.06
CA VAL A 450 -1.67 14.77 13.37
C VAL A 450 -1.61 13.48 14.19
N ASP A 451 -0.41 13.18 14.67
CA ASP A 451 -0.09 11.93 15.37
C ASP A 451 0.38 12.26 16.79
N ILE A 452 -0.22 11.59 17.79
CA ILE A 452 0.14 11.78 19.20
C ILE A 452 0.39 10.42 19.85
N ASP A 453 1.59 10.23 20.41
CA ASP A 453 1.94 9.09 21.27
C ASP A 453 2.28 9.59 22.68
N ALA A 454 1.51 9.15 23.67
CA ALA A 454 1.63 9.64 25.05
C ALA A 454 1.22 8.56 26.07
N LYS A 455 1.44 8.83 27.36
CA LYS A 455 0.81 8.02 28.42
C LYS A 455 -0.69 8.31 28.50
N ASN A 456 -1.07 9.58 28.63
CA ASN A 456 -2.45 10.03 28.56
C ASN A 456 -2.57 11.19 27.58
N ILE A 457 -3.70 11.25 26.89
CA ILE A 457 -4.01 12.33 25.94
C ILE A 457 -5.26 13.04 26.42
N ASN A 458 -5.13 14.33 26.76
CA ASN A 458 -6.23 15.17 27.20
C ASN A 458 -6.42 16.34 26.24
N ILE A 459 -7.59 16.42 25.61
CA ILE A 459 -7.89 17.46 24.62
C ILE A 459 -9.17 18.17 25.06
N LYS A 460 -9.13 19.50 25.17
CA LYS A 460 -10.23 20.27 25.74
C LYS A 460 -10.47 21.61 25.06
N SER A 461 -11.67 21.76 24.51
CA SER A 461 -12.22 23.05 24.08
C SER A 461 -13.21 23.57 25.11
N GLN A 462 -13.11 24.83 25.52
CA GLN A 462 -13.83 25.34 26.70
C GLN A 462 -15.19 25.98 26.38
N ALA A 463 -15.31 26.73 25.28
CA ALA A 463 -16.50 27.50 24.98
C ALA A 463 -17.69 26.60 24.64
N LYS A 464 -18.83 26.84 25.30
CA LYS A 464 -20.05 26.06 25.10
C LYS A 464 -20.84 26.54 23.91
N ASN A 465 -21.34 25.62 23.10
CA ASN A 465 -22.32 25.96 22.07
C ASN A 465 -23.70 26.22 22.68
N THR A 466 -24.43 27.15 22.09
CA THR A 466 -25.86 27.36 22.36
C THR A 466 -26.67 27.02 21.10
N PRO A 467 -27.96 26.69 21.21
CA PRO A 467 -28.80 26.43 20.04
C PRO A 467 -28.87 27.59 19.03
N ALA A 468 -28.57 28.82 19.45
CA ALA A 468 -28.54 30.00 18.58
C ALA A 468 -27.23 30.15 17.78
N MET A 469 -26.18 29.41 18.11
CA MET A 469 -24.88 29.50 17.42
C MET A 469 -24.89 28.66 16.14
N SER A 470 -24.51 29.27 15.02
CA SER A 470 -24.39 28.63 13.71
C SER A 470 -23.08 28.98 13.01
N GLY A 471 -22.65 28.14 12.06
CA GLY A 471 -21.45 28.37 11.24
C GLY A 471 -20.17 28.58 12.06
N GLN A 472 -19.32 29.50 11.61
CA GLN A 472 -18.01 29.85 12.22
C GLN A 472 -18.09 30.32 13.69
N ASN A 473 -19.28 30.69 14.18
CA ASN A 473 -19.45 31.10 15.57
C ASN A 473 -19.48 29.92 16.54
N ARG A 474 -19.74 28.71 16.04
CA ARG A 474 -19.69 27.48 16.85
C ARG A 474 -18.27 27.19 17.33
N THR A 475 -18.21 26.44 18.40
CA THR A 475 -17.00 25.88 18.97
C THR A 475 -16.97 24.40 18.64
N SER A 476 -15.82 23.89 18.20
CA SER A 476 -15.63 22.48 17.88
C SER A 476 -14.23 21.97 18.19
N ILE A 477 -14.13 20.66 18.36
CA ILE A 477 -12.90 19.91 18.13
C ILE A 477 -13.10 19.12 16.84
N ASP A 478 -12.27 19.35 15.84
CA ASP A 478 -12.33 18.68 14.54
C ASP A 478 -11.04 17.92 14.27
N MET A 479 -11.16 16.62 13.99
CA MET A 479 -10.02 15.72 13.81
C MET A 479 -10.08 15.03 12.46
N TYR A 480 -9.23 15.45 11.51
CA TYR A 480 -9.11 14.84 10.19
C TYR A 480 -8.06 13.73 10.23
N SER A 481 -8.51 12.48 10.13
CA SER A 481 -7.64 11.29 10.08
C SER A 481 -6.58 11.20 11.17
N SER A 482 -6.79 11.85 12.32
CA SER A 482 -5.78 11.94 13.38
C SER A 482 -5.54 10.59 14.03
N GLN A 483 -4.29 10.33 14.41
CA GLN A 483 -3.88 9.09 15.08
C GLN A 483 -3.48 9.39 16.53
N LEU A 484 -4.23 8.86 17.49
CA LEU A 484 -4.01 9.09 18.92
C LEU A 484 -3.71 7.77 19.63
N THR A 485 -2.53 7.67 20.24
CA THR A 485 -2.06 6.46 20.90
C THR A 485 -1.68 6.74 22.36
N ALA A 486 -2.37 6.06 23.28
CA ALA A 486 -2.17 6.14 24.72
C ALA A 486 -2.03 4.74 25.33
N ILE A 487 -0.87 4.11 25.15
CA ILE A 487 -0.64 2.74 25.64
C ILE A 487 -0.50 2.76 27.16
N ASP A 488 -1.20 1.84 27.84
CA ASP A 488 -1.33 1.77 29.31
C ASP A 488 -1.91 3.05 29.97
N GLY A 489 -2.66 3.85 29.19
CA GLY A 489 -3.35 5.02 29.70
C GLY A 489 -4.58 5.39 28.89
N LYS A 490 -5.01 6.64 29.00
CA LYS A 490 -6.38 7.06 28.61
C LYS A 490 -6.37 8.19 27.61
N ILE A 491 -7.34 8.16 26.70
CA ILE A 491 -7.69 9.29 25.84
C ILE A 491 -8.97 9.93 26.40
N ASN A 492 -8.91 11.22 26.71
CA ASN A 492 -10.05 12.00 27.18
C ASN A 492 -10.21 13.27 26.33
N ILE A 493 -11.29 13.34 25.57
CA ILE A 493 -11.60 14.45 24.66
C ILE A 493 -12.88 15.14 25.12
N GLN A 494 -12.79 16.44 25.40
CA GLN A 494 -13.88 17.25 25.93
C GLN A 494 -14.10 18.50 25.07
N ALA A 495 -15.12 18.47 24.21
CA ALA A 495 -15.52 19.63 23.44
C ALA A 495 -16.63 20.40 24.18
N GLY A 496 -16.44 21.69 24.44
CA GLY A 496 -17.51 22.56 24.94
C GLY A 496 -18.67 22.68 23.94
N GLY A 497 -18.38 22.56 22.65
CA GLY A 497 -19.35 22.53 21.55
C GLY A 497 -19.41 21.17 20.86
N ASP A 498 -19.09 21.15 19.57
CA ASP A 498 -19.15 19.94 18.72
C ASP A 498 -17.86 19.12 18.79
N LEU A 499 -17.96 17.81 18.57
CA LEU A 499 -16.82 16.92 18.42
C LEU A 499 -16.94 16.15 17.11
N ASN A 500 -16.02 16.34 16.17
CA ASN A 500 -16.08 15.71 14.86
C ASN A 500 -14.78 14.93 14.58
N PHE A 501 -14.92 13.61 14.42
CA PHE A 501 -13.90 12.76 13.81
C PHE A 501 -14.23 12.58 12.34
N LEU A 502 -13.34 13.09 11.50
CA LEU A 502 -13.52 13.29 10.07
C LEU A 502 -12.44 12.54 9.29
N THR A 503 -12.67 12.44 7.99
CA THR A 503 -11.78 11.73 7.07
C THR A 503 -11.02 12.70 6.19
N ALA A 504 -9.78 12.36 5.86
CA ALA A 504 -9.03 12.94 4.75
C ALA A 504 -9.04 11.99 3.55
N ASP A 505 -8.95 12.56 2.36
CA ASP A 505 -8.94 11.79 1.12
C ASP A 505 -7.52 11.31 0.80
N ASP A 506 -7.39 10.03 0.45
CA ASP A 506 -6.24 9.45 -0.25
C ASP A 506 -6.64 9.13 -1.68
N VAL A 507 -5.93 9.71 -2.66
CA VAL A 507 -6.30 9.69 -4.07
C VAL A 507 -5.15 9.17 -4.91
N SER A 508 -5.45 8.21 -5.79
CA SER A 508 -4.54 7.77 -6.85
C SER A 508 -5.26 7.75 -8.20
N LEU A 509 -4.75 8.57 -9.13
CA LEU A 509 -5.25 8.68 -10.49
C LEU A 509 -4.19 8.24 -11.49
N ASN A 510 -4.51 7.20 -12.26
CA ASN A 510 -3.64 6.69 -13.31
C ASN A 510 -4.34 6.85 -14.66
N THR A 511 -3.68 7.50 -15.62
CA THR A 511 -4.19 7.64 -17.00
C THR A 511 -3.16 7.15 -18.01
N THR A 512 -3.63 6.41 -19.03
CA THR A 512 -2.82 5.97 -20.17
C THR A 512 -3.52 6.37 -21.47
N ASP A 513 -2.88 7.29 -22.19
CA ASP A 513 -3.30 7.78 -23.50
C ASP A 513 -2.46 7.18 -24.61
N ILE A 514 -3.09 6.54 -25.58
CA ILE A 514 -2.45 5.94 -26.75
C ILE A 514 -3.04 6.58 -28.01
N SER A 515 -2.21 7.34 -28.73
CA SER A 515 -2.54 7.87 -30.05
C SER A 515 -1.81 7.09 -31.14
N LYS A 516 -2.53 6.61 -32.16
CA LYS A 516 -1.94 5.92 -33.32
C LYS A 516 -2.30 6.70 -34.57
N LYS A 517 -1.29 7.05 -35.37
CA LYS A 517 -1.45 7.71 -36.67
C LYS A 517 -0.80 6.83 -37.74
N SER A 518 -1.46 6.67 -38.88
CA SER A 518 -0.88 5.95 -40.02
C SER A 518 -0.97 6.78 -41.30
N SER A 519 0.08 6.71 -42.11
CA SER A 519 0.17 7.39 -43.39
C SER A 519 0.87 6.53 -44.43
N PHE A 520 0.53 6.75 -45.70
CA PHE A 520 1.20 6.14 -46.85
C PHE A 520 1.51 7.24 -47.86
N LEU A 521 2.78 7.41 -48.22
CA LEU A 521 3.24 8.44 -49.17
C LEU A 521 2.68 9.86 -48.88
N GLY A 522 2.61 10.25 -47.60
CA GLY A 522 2.08 11.55 -47.17
C GLY A 522 0.55 11.61 -46.96
N VAL A 523 -0.20 10.63 -47.46
CA VAL A 523 -1.65 10.53 -47.27
C VAL A 523 -1.96 9.94 -45.90
N LYS A 524 -2.75 10.64 -45.07
CA LYS A 524 -3.22 10.18 -43.75
C LYS A 524 -4.29 9.12 -43.95
N LEU A 525 -4.08 7.91 -43.42
CA LEU A 525 -4.98 6.77 -43.60
C LEU A 525 -5.95 6.61 -42.42
N ASN A 526 -5.40 6.34 -41.23
CA ASN A 526 -6.19 6.09 -40.02
C ASN A 526 -5.59 6.82 -38.82
N LYS A 527 -6.48 7.31 -37.95
CA LYS A 527 -6.16 7.77 -36.60
C LYS A 527 -6.96 6.93 -35.60
N SER A 528 -6.34 6.57 -34.49
CA SER A 528 -7.07 6.05 -33.33
C SER A 528 -6.52 6.65 -32.06
N HIS A 529 -7.39 6.91 -31.11
CA HIS A 529 -7.05 7.37 -29.77
C HIS A 529 -7.68 6.41 -28.75
N THR A 530 -6.96 6.11 -27.68
CA THR A 530 -7.45 5.29 -26.59
C THR A 530 -6.98 5.90 -25.29
N THR A 531 -7.89 6.18 -24.39
CA THR A 531 -7.62 6.68 -23.04
C THR A 531 -8.14 5.63 -22.07
N ASN A 532 -7.29 5.19 -21.16
CA ASN A 532 -7.65 4.33 -20.05
C ASN A 532 -7.35 5.07 -18.75
N THR A 533 -8.32 5.17 -17.85
CA THR A 533 -8.17 5.88 -16.57
C THR A 533 -8.65 4.99 -15.44
N ARG A 534 -7.89 4.98 -14.35
CA ARG A 534 -8.25 4.35 -13.08
C ARG A 534 -8.05 5.36 -11.96
N ASN A 535 -9.13 5.71 -11.27
CA ASN A 535 -9.14 6.62 -10.12
C ASN A 535 -9.57 5.84 -8.88
N VAL A 536 -8.77 5.90 -7.83
CA VAL A 536 -9.10 5.37 -6.51
C VAL A 536 -9.11 6.53 -5.54
N LYS A 537 -10.23 6.71 -4.84
CA LYS A 537 -10.39 7.70 -3.79
C LYS A 537 -10.85 7.00 -2.52
N SER A 538 -10.05 7.06 -1.47
CA SER A 538 -10.32 6.43 -0.18
C SER A 538 -10.42 7.49 0.91
N GLU A 539 -11.45 7.42 1.76
CA GLU A 539 -11.58 8.26 2.94
C GLU A 539 -10.89 7.60 4.14
N LEU A 540 -9.78 8.19 4.62
CA LEU A 540 -9.00 7.66 5.73
C LEU A 540 -9.62 8.06 7.08
N PRO A 541 -9.93 7.12 7.99
CA PRO A 541 -10.54 7.44 9.27
C PRO A 541 -9.53 7.98 10.29
N ALA A 542 -10.05 8.63 11.34
CA ALA A 542 -9.28 8.88 12.56
C ALA A 542 -9.20 7.59 13.42
N GLU A 543 -8.08 7.38 14.10
CA GLU A 543 -7.81 6.18 14.89
C GLU A 543 -7.38 6.53 16.32
N LEU A 544 -7.99 5.86 17.30
CA LEU A 544 -7.75 6.06 18.72
C LEU A 544 -7.40 4.72 19.38
N ASN A 545 -6.24 4.66 20.02
CA ASN A 545 -5.67 3.48 20.65
C ASN A 545 -5.39 3.75 22.14
N ALA A 546 -6.16 3.21 23.09
CA ALA A 546 -5.93 3.45 24.53
C ALA A 546 -6.50 2.37 25.45
N ASP A 547 -6.17 2.33 26.75
CA ASP A 547 -6.89 1.44 27.70
C ASP A 547 -8.35 1.83 27.77
N TYR A 548 -8.61 3.13 28.00
CA TYR A 548 -9.94 3.71 28.03
C TYR A 548 -10.02 4.91 27.11
N ILE A 549 -11.11 5.00 26.35
CA ILE A 549 -11.40 6.14 25.47
C ILE A 549 -12.69 6.83 25.93
N GLY A 550 -12.56 8.04 26.44
CA GLY A 550 -13.69 8.89 26.83
C GLY A 550 -13.82 10.10 25.91
N THR A 551 -14.98 10.27 25.30
CA THR A 551 -15.30 11.46 24.51
C THR A 551 -16.57 12.12 25.03
N LYS A 552 -16.56 13.44 25.09
CA LYS A 552 -17.70 14.23 25.54
C LYS A 552 -17.81 15.53 24.74
N SER A 553 -18.93 15.73 24.09
CA SER A 553 -19.29 17.01 23.47
C SER A 553 -20.42 17.69 24.25
N GLY A 554 -20.39 19.02 24.31
CA GLY A 554 -21.49 19.82 24.84
C GLY A 554 -22.67 19.91 23.89
N PHE A 555 -22.46 19.58 22.62
CA PHE A 555 -23.48 19.59 21.57
C PHE A 555 -23.39 18.30 20.74
N ASP A 556 -23.16 18.35 19.43
CA ASP A 556 -23.19 17.15 18.58
C ASP A 556 -21.84 16.43 18.56
N THR A 557 -21.87 15.09 18.44
CA THR A 557 -20.69 14.27 18.15
C THR A 557 -20.86 13.57 16.81
N ARG A 558 -19.83 13.59 15.97
CA ARG A 558 -19.81 12.91 14.67
C ARG A 558 -18.60 11.99 14.56
N LEU A 559 -18.85 10.74 14.21
CA LEU A 559 -17.84 9.71 14.00
C LEU A 559 -17.96 9.24 12.55
N LYS A 560 -17.01 9.59 11.69
CA LYS A 560 -16.98 9.13 10.28
C LYS A 560 -15.88 8.09 10.09
N GLY A 561 -16.28 6.82 9.94
CA GLY A 561 -15.38 5.67 9.80
C GLY A 561 -14.42 5.43 10.98
N THR A 562 -14.52 6.22 12.06
CA THR A 562 -13.56 6.28 13.16
C THR A 562 -13.29 4.91 13.78
N VAL A 563 -12.02 4.64 14.07
CA VAL A 563 -11.57 3.37 14.65
C VAL A 563 -11.20 3.58 16.11
N PHE A 564 -11.85 2.84 17.02
CA PHE A 564 -11.58 2.86 18.45
C PHE A 564 -11.04 1.50 18.88
N ASN A 565 -9.80 1.47 19.36
CA ASN A 565 -9.17 0.27 19.90
C ASN A 565 -8.95 0.45 21.41
N TYR A 566 -9.60 -0.38 22.23
CA TYR A 566 -9.58 -0.23 23.69
C TYR A 566 -9.61 -1.53 24.49
N LEU A 567 -9.17 -1.48 25.75
CA LEU A 567 -9.10 -2.65 26.65
C LEU A 567 -10.06 -2.58 27.84
N GLU A 568 -10.26 -1.39 28.42
CA GLU A 568 -11.16 -1.18 29.56
C GLU A 568 -12.57 -0.80 29.10
N GLY A 569 -12.67 0.07 28.09
CA GLY A 569 -13.95 0.52 27.55
C GLY A 569 -13.86 1.79 26.72
N ALA A 570 -14.95 2.07 25.99
CA ALA A 570 -15.16 3.33 25.28
C ALA A 570 -16.50 3.96 25.67
N GLU A 571 -16.48 5.24 26.02
CA GLU A 571 -17.68 6.02 26.33
C GLU A 571 -17.76 7.26 25.45
N ILE A 572 -18.90 7.42 24.75
CA ILE A 572 -19.15 8.50 23.82
C ILE A 572 -20.39 9.25 24.31
N GLN A 573 -20.17 10.48 24.76
CA GLN A 573 -21.21 11.36 25.29
C GLN A 573 -21.42 12.57 24.39
N ALA A 574 -22.68 12.94 24.17
CA ALA A 574 -23.07 14.16 23.46
C ALA A 574 -24.24 14.87 24.15
N GLY A 575 -24.14 16.19 24.26
CA GLY A 575 -25.26 17.05 24.69
C GLY A 575 -26.37 17.18 23.64
N GLY A 576 -26.07 16.85 22.39
CA GLY A 576 -26.96 16.77 21.24
C GLY A 576 -26.99 15.34 20.68
N THR A 577 -26.82 15.20 19.37
CA THR A 577 -26.91 13.92 18.66
C THR A 577 -25.53 13.28 18.47
N ILE A 578 -25.44 11.95 18.59
CA ILE A 578 -24.28 11.17 18.12
C ILE A 578 -24.57 10.66 16.70
N THR A 579 -23.77 11.07 15.73
CA THR A 579 -23.88 10.64 14.32
C THR A 579 -22.77 9.65 13.97
N LEU A 580 -23.14 8.46 13.49
CA LEU A 580 -22.24 7.43 12.99
C LEU A 580 -22.32 7.39 11.46
N GLU A 581 -21.27 7.86 10.79
CA GLU A 581 -21.18 7.95 9.33
C GLU A 581 -20.16 6.94 8.78
N SER A 582 -20.44 6.38 7.61
CA SER A 582 -19.49 5.51 6.95
C SER A 582 -18.42 6.31 6.21
N ALA A 583 -17.16 5.89 6.28
CA ALA A 583 -16.09 6.33 5.38
C ALA A 583 -16.10 5.48 4.11
N SER A 584 -15.95 6.10 2.95
CA SER A 584 -16.10 5.44 1.64
C SER A 584 -14.77 5.26 0.90
N THR A 585 -14.69 4.20 0.09
CA THR A 585 -13.67 4.01 -0.93
C THR A 585 -14.35 3.83 -2.28
N THR A 586 -14.05 4.74 -3.22
CA THR A 586 -14.58 4.74 -4.57
C THR A 586 -13.49 4.39 -5.58
N VAL A 587 -13.78 3.40 -6.42
CA VAL A 587 -12.96 3.02 -7.57
C VAL A 587 -13.72 3.36 -8.84
N THR A 588 -13.13 4.18 -9.70
CA THR A 588 -13.67 4.53 -11.02
C THR A 588 -12.71 4.07 -12.10
N GLU A 589 -13.19 3.27 -13.04
CA GLU A 589 -12.41 2.81 -14.19
C GLU A 589 -13.11 3.22 -15.48
N THR A 590 -12.38 3.82 -16.42
CA THR A 590 -12.95 4.25 -17.71
C THR A 590 -12.01 3.94 -18.86
N LEU A 591 -12.59 3.52 -19.98
CA LEU A 591 -11.92 3.21 -21.23
C LEU A 591 -12.66 3.92 -22.37
N LYS A 592 -11.99 4.93 -22.93
CA LYS A 592 -12.47 5.64 -24.12
C LYS A 592 -11.65 5.23 -25.33
N LYS A 593 -12.31 4.81 -26.42
CA LYS A 593 -11.67 4.51 -27.70
C LYS A 593 -12.33 5.30 -28.81
N GLU A 594 -11.53 5.94 -29.63
CA GLU A 594 -11.97 6.65 -30.82
C GLU A 594 -11.13 6.18 -32.01
N SER A 595 -11.77 5.93 -33.16
CA SER A 595 -11.05 5.66 -34.39
C SER A 595 -11.72 6.34 -35.57
N ASN A 596 -10.90 6.86 -36.48
CA ASN A 596 -11.34 7.60 -37.65
C ASN A 596 -10.47 7.21 -38.85
N SER A 597 -11.14 6.90 -39.95
CA SER A 597 -10.59 6.64 -41.28
C SER A 597 -11.36 7.46 -42.31
N VAL A 598 -10.89 7.48 -43.56
CA VAL A 598 -11.44 8.31 -44.66
C VAL A 598 -12.96 8.21 -44.83
N VAL A 599 -13.56 7.05 -44.58
CA VAL A 599 -15.01 6.80 -44.79
C VAL A 599 -15.73 6.21 -43.57
N TRP A 600 -15.04 6.04 -42.43
CA TRP A 600 -15.58 5.32 -41.27
C TRP A 600 -15.05 5.86 -39.96
N GLN A 601 -15.94 6.01 -38.98
CA GLN A 601 -15.60 6.40 -37.61
C GLN A 601 -16.22 5.42 -36.60
N SER A 602 -15.53 5.19 -35.49
CA SER A 602 -16.06 4.42 -34.36
C SER A 602 -15.65 5.04 -33.02
N MET A 603 -16.54 4.93 -32.04
CA MET A 603 -16.32 5.36 -30.66
C MET A 603 -16.82 4.28 -29.70
N GLN A 604 -16.10 4.09 -28.59
CA GLN A 604 -16.50 3.28 -27.46
C GLN A 604 -16.18 4.05 -26.17
N ASP A 605 -17.13 4.04 -25.24
CA ASP A 605 -17.00 4.56 -23.88
C ASP A 605 -17.49 3.46 -22.93
N LYS A 606 -16.55 2.84 -22.22
CA LYS A 606 -16.82 1.79 -21.23
C LYS A 606 -16.30 2.25 -19.88
N GLY A 607 -17.01 1.96 -18.81
CA GLY A 607 -16.49 2.19 -17.47
C GLY A 607 -17.32 1.56 -16.36
N SER A 608 -16.81 1.70 -15.15
CA SER A 608 -17.46 1.27 -13.92
C SER A 608 -17.16 2.25 -12.77
N ILE A 609 -18.08 2.29 -11.80
CA ILE A 609 -17.93 2.97 -10.52
C ILE A 609 -18.37 2.00 -9.44
N THR A 610 -17.45 1.69 -8.53
CA THR A 610 -17.70 0.81 -7.38
C THR A 610 -17.36 1.59 -6.11
N GLU A 611 -18.34 1.75 -5.24
CA GLU A 611 -18.21 2.39 -3.95
C GLU A 611 -18.40 1.37 -2.83
N THR A 612 -17.47 1.35 -1.88
CA THR A 612 -17.53 0.55 -0.66
C THR A 612 -17.49 1.50 0.54
N ALA A 613 -18.04 1.10 1.68
CA ALA A 613 -18.04 1.95 2.86
C ALA A 613 -17.91 1.17 4.17
N GLN A 614 -17.30 1.81 5.16
CA GLN A 614 -17.03 1.25 6.48
C GLN A 614 -17.57 2.17 7.58
N LEU A 615 -18.34 1.61 8.51
CA LEU A 615 -18.86 2.32 9.69
C LEU A 615 -17.79 2.51 10.77
N PRO A 616 -18.02 3.42 11.74
CA PRO A 616 -17.16 3.52 12.91
C PRO A 616 -17.07 2.17 13.62
N SER A 617 -15.85 1.76 13.98
CA SER A 617 -15.55 0.46 14.57
C SER A 617 -15.05 0.61 16.00
N PHE A 618 -15.50 -0.30 16.87
CA PHE A 618 -15.17 -0.33 18.29
C PHE A 618 -14.61 -1.69 18.65
N ASN A 619 -13.29 -1.78 18.68
CA ASN A 619 -12.52 -2.99 18.90
C ASN A 619 -12.06 -3.03 20.36
N GLY A 620 -12.82 -3.72 21.19
CA GLY A 620 -12.46 -3.97 22.58
C GLY A 620 -13.29 -5.09 23.19
N PRO A 621 -12.90 -5.57 24.39
CA PRO A 621 -13.53 -6.73 25.02
C PRO A 621 -14.94 -6.44 25.58
N VAL A 622 -15.30 -5.16 25.68
CA VAL A 622 -16.62 -4.68 26.13
C VAL A 622 -17.23 -3.79 25.05
N LEU A 623 -18.56 -3.75 24.97
CA LEU A 623 -19.24 -2.88 24.01
C LEU A 623 -19.12 -1.40 24.40
N PRO A 624 -19.09 -0.47 23.43
CA PRO A 624 -19.03 0.95 23.70
C PRO A 624 -20.35 1.46 24.29
N THR A 625 -20.28 2.49 25.15
CA THR A 625 -21.47 3.16 25.70
C THR A 625 -21.76 4.47 24.97
N PHE A 626 -22.97 4.62 24.45
CA PHE A 626 -23.44 5.85 23.80
C PHE A 626 -24.49 6.58 24.64
N LYS A 627 -24.16 7.81 25.07
CA LYS A 627 -25.06 8.70 25.81
C LYS A 627 -25.28 10.00 25.03
N ALA A 628 -26.44 10.14 24.41
CA ALA A 628 -26.78 11.31 23.61
C ALA A 628 -28.14 11.87 24.05
N ALA A 629 -28.20 13.14 24.43
CA ALA A 629 -29.48 13.75 24.80
C ALA A 629 -30.42 13.92 23.57
N GLY A 630 -29.85 14.07 22.38
CA GLY A 630 -30.56 14.14 21.09
C GLY A 630 -30.76 12.80 20.38
N GLY A 631 -30.36 11.68 21.00
CA GLY A 631 -30.40 10.35 20.38
C GLY A 631 -29.22 10.08 19.42
N LEU A 632 -29.34 9.01 18.64
CA LEU A 632 -28.33 8.57 17.67
C LEU A 632 -28.85 8.66 16.25
N SER A 633 -27.96 9.00 15.31
CA SER A 633 -28.19 8.86 13.88
C SER A 633 -27.14 7.92 13.31
N VAL A 634 -27.57 6.82 12.68
CA VAL A 634 -26.66 5.75 12.23
C VAL A 634 -26.86 5.50 10.75
N GLN A 635 -25.80 5.69 9.96
CA GLN A 635 -25.81 5.34 8.56
C GLN A 635 -25.77 3.83 8.36
N VAL A 636 -26.52 3.33 7.37
CA VAL A 636 -26.50 1.95 6.93
C VAL A 636 -26.13 1.94 5.46
N PRO A 637 -24.88 1.63 5.10
CA PRO A 637 -24.47 1.57 3.71
C PRO A 637 -25.10 0.34 3.03
N ILE A 638 -25.84 0.58 1.94
CA ILE A 638 -26.50 -0.45 1.14
C ILE A 638 -26.13 -0.23 -0.33
N SER A 639 -25.78 -1.30 -1.04
CA SER A 639 -25.57 -1.26 -2.49
C SER A 639 -26.85 -0.86 -3.22
N GLU A 640 -26.77 0.06 -4.20
CA GLU A 640 -27.93 0.48 -5.00
C GLU A 640 -28.60 -0.71 -5.74
N LYS A 641 -27.87 -1.80 -5.98
CA LYS A 641 -28.37 -3.03 -6.62
C LYS A 641 -29.30 -3.86 -5.69
N ASP A 642 -29.26 -3.60 -4.38
CA ASP A 642 -29.89 -4.44 -3.35
C ASP A 642 -31.01 -3.74 -2.57
N VAL A 643 -31.22 -2.44 -2.79
CA VAL A 643 -32.17 -1.62 -2.02
C VAL A 643 -33.60 -2.17 -2.00
N ASN A 644 -34.03 -2.85 -3.07
CA ASN A 644 -35.37 -3.41 -3.22
C ASN A 644 -35.50 -4.88 -2.76
N LYS A 645 -34.41 -5.48 -2.25
CA LYS A 645 -34.30 -6.93 -2.00
C LYS A 645 -33.99 -7.29 -0.54
N VAL A 646 -33.72 -6.29 0.30
CA VAL A 646 -33.23 -6.46 1.67
C VAL A 646 -34.08 -5.67 2.65
N GLU A 647 -34.57 -6.31 3.71
CA GLU A 647 -35.14 -5.58 4.86
C GLU A 647 -34.01 -4.91 5.64
N LEU A 648 -34.13 -3.62 5.95
CA LEU A 648 -33.12 -2.82 6.65
C LEU A 648 -32.58 -3.51 7.92
N ARG A 649 -33.46 -4.17 8.69
CA ARG A 649 -33.08 -4.91 9.90
C ARG A 649 -32.10 -6.05 9.63
N ASN A 650 -32.26 -6.77 8.51
CA ASN A 650 -31.37 -7.88 8.15
C ASN A 650 -29.99 -7.37 7.75
N GLU A 651 -29.91 -6.24 7.04
CA GLU A 651 -28.62 -5.63 6.69
C GLU A 651 -27.89 -5.11 7.94
N ILE A 652 -28.61 -4.50 8.89
CA ILE A 652 -28.02 -4.10 10.18
C ILE A 652 -27.43 -5.30 10.92
N LEU A 653 -28.15 -6.43 10.99
CA LEU A 653 -27.64 -7.64 11.65
C LEU A 653 -26.43 -8.24 10.93
N LYS A 654 -26.36 -8.13 9.60
CA LYS A 654 -25.20 -8.53 8.80
C LYS A 654 -23.99 -7.64 9.12
N LEU A 655 -24.16 -6.32 9.12
CA LEU A 655 -23.11 -5.38 9.52
C LEU A 655 -22.67 -5.61 10.96
N ALA A 656 -23.59 -5.92 11.87
CA ALA A 656 -23.32 -6.17 13.27
C ALA A 656 -22.52 -7.47 13.55
N ASN A 657 -22.36 -8.33 12.55
CA ASN A 657 -21.50 -9.52 12.62
C ASN A 657 -20.08 -9.24 12.09
N GLN A 658 -19.81 -8.04 11.57
CA GLN A 658 -18.46 -7.63 11.20
C GLN A 658 -17.67 -7.25 12.46
N PRO A 659 -16.34 -7.51 12.49
CA PRO A 659 -15.48 -7.05 13.58
C PRO A 659 -15.63 -5.54 13.84
N GLY A 660 -15.69 -5.14 15.11
CA GLY A 660 -15.86 -3.74 15.52
C GLY A 660 -17.28 -3.18 15.43
N ASN A 661 -18.22 -3.86 14.76
CA ASN A 661 -19.61 -3.38 14.55
C ASN A 661 -20.64 -4.01 15.49
N ALA A 662 -20.19 -4.78 16.50
CA ALA A 662 -21.07 -5.52 17.40
C ALA A 662 -22.09 -4.64 18.16
N TYR A 663 -21.74 -3.36 18.40
CA TYR A 663 -22.61 -2.37 19.05
C TYR A 663 -23.95 -2.16 18.34
N LEU A 664 -24.01 -2.39 17.02
CA LEU A 664 -25.25 -2.25 16.25
C LEU A 664 -26.38 -3.14 16.78
N LYS A 665 -26.06 -4.31 17.36
CA LYS A 665 -27.06 -5.23 17.95
C LYS A 665 -27.84 -4.59 19.09
N GLU A 666 -27.18 -3.77 19.90
CA GLU A 666 -27.82 -3.05 21.01
C GLU A 666 -28.65 -1.87 20.52
N LEU A 667 -28.24 -1.25 19.40
CA LEU A 667 -28.95 -0.11 18.82
C LEU A 667 -30.27 -0.51 18.14
N VAL A 668 -30.40 -1.73 17.61
CA VAL A 668 -31.61 -2.18 16.91
C VAL A 668 -32.89 -2.09 17.75
N ASN A 669 -32.79 -2.24 19.07
CA ASN A 669 -33.94 -2.24 19.97
C ASN A 669 -34.14 -0.90 20.71
N ARG A 670 -33.26 0.07 20.49
CA ARG A 670 -33.37 1.42 21.04
C ARG A 670 -34.42 2.23 20.28
N LYS A 671 -35.18 3.07 21.00
CA LYS A 671 -36.21 3.96 20.42
C LYS A 671 -35.68 5.33 20.01
N ASP A 672 -34.46 5.65 20.44
CA ASP A 672 -33.77 6.91 20.22
C ASP A 672 -32.69 6.81 19.12
N VAL A 673 -32.83 5.82 18.22
CA VAL A 673 -31.92 5.61 17.08
C VAL A 673 -32.66 5.88 15.78
N ASP A 674 -32.15 6.83 15.02
CA ASP A 674 -32.58 7.15 13.66
C ASP A 674 -31.65 6.47 12.64
N TRP A 675 -32.20 5.58 11.82
CA TRP A 675 -31.45 4.80 10.84
C TRP A 675 -31.52 5.46 9.46
N GLN A 676 -30.35 5.80 8.91
CA GLN A 676 -30.22 6.52 7.65
C GLN A 676 -29.63 5.60 6.58
N THR A 677 -30.40 5.25 5.56
CA THR A 677 -29.88 4.44 4.44
C THR A 677 -28.98 5.30 3.55
N VAL A 678 -27.75 4.82 3.31
CA VAL A 678 -26.81 5.43 2.37
C VAL A 678 -26.62 4.48 1.19
N LEU A 679 -26.92 4.93 -0.02
CA LEU A 679 -26.78 4.11 -1.22
C LEU A 679 -25.35 4.21 -1.76
N LEU A 680 -24.67 3.07 -1.82
CA LEU A 680 -23.36 2.94 -2.44
C LEU A 680 -23.52 2.82 -3.96
N THR A 681 -22.78 3.65 -4.68
CA THR A 681 -22.81 3.67 -6.15
C THR A 681 -22.20 2.39 -6.73
N GLN A 682 -22.92 1.72 -7.63
CA GLN A 682 -22.53 0.48 -8.29
C GLN A 682 -22.94 0.52 -9.77
N LYS A 683 -22.19 1.26 -10.59
CA LYS A 683 -22.54 1.53 -12.00
C LYS A 683 -21.57 0.88 -12.95
N ASP A 684 -22.10 0.38 -14.08
CA ASP A 684 -21.34 -0.21 -15.17
C ASP A 684 -21.95 0.25 -16.51
N TRP A 685 -21.13 0.61 -17.51
CA TRP A 685 -21.60 0.96 -18.86
C TRP A 685 -20.63 0.54 -19.95
N ASP A 686 -21.15 0.28 -21.15
CA ASP A 686 -20.37 0.03 -22.39
C ASP A 686 -21.12 0.59 -23.60
N TYR A 687 -20.97 1.88 -23.87
CA TYR A 687 -21.57 2.56 -25.02
C TYR A 687 -20.69 2.44 -26.25
N LYS A 688 -21.30 2.09 -27.40
CA LYS A 688 -20.60 1.95 -28.69
C LYS A 688 -21.39 2.69 -29.77
N SER A 689 -20.68 3.46 -30.61
CA SER A 689 -21.25 4.14 -31.78
C SER A 689 -20.32 4.02 -32.99
N GLN A 690 -20.87 3.88 -34.19
CA GLN A 690 -20.12 3.75 -35.45
C GLN A 690 -20.94 4.25 -36.64
N GLY A 691 -20.31 4.88 -37.64
CA GLY A 691 -21.02 5.45 -38.80
C GLY A 691 -20.14 5.93 -39.96
N LEU A 692 -20.80 6.26 -41.07
CA LEU A 692 -20.19 6.65 -42.36
C LEU A 692 -19.86 8.16 -42.45
N THR A 693 -20.45 9.03 -41.62
CA THR A 693 -20.17 10.48 -41.57
C THR A 693 -20.24 11.02 -40.13
N GLY A 694 -19.45 12.06 -39.83
CA GLY A 694 -19.27 12.62 -38.48
C GLY A 694 -20.50 13.32 -37.87
N ALA A 695 -21.62 13.42 -38.58
CA ALA A 695 -22.83 14.13 -38.14
C ALA A 695 -23.80 13.27 -37.31
N GLY A 696 -23.56 11.95 -37.17
CA GLY A 696 -24.50 11.02 -36.53
C GLY A 696 -24.02 10.35 -35.23
N ALA A 697 -22.89 10.75 -34.66
CA ALA A 697 -22.32 10.08 -33.49
C ALA A 697 -22.12 11.07 -32.32
N ALA A 698 -23.17 11.27 -31.52
CA ALA A 698 -23.06 11.93 -30.23
C ALA A 698 -23.64 11.03 -29.13
N ILE A 699 -22.77 10.63 -28.20
CA ILE A 699 -22.96 10.58 -26.74
C ILE A 699 -21.54 10.30 -26.18
N ILE A 700 -21.01 11.22 -25.39
CA ILE A 700 -19.82 11.02 -24.53
C ILE A 700 -20.27 11.38 -23.12
N VAL A 701 -20.17 10.43 -22.19
CA VAL A 701 -20.52 10.63 -20.78
C VAL A 701 -19.20 10.75 -20.01
N ILE A 702 -18.70 11.98 -19.83
CA ILE A 702 -17.50 12.18 -19.00
C ILE A 702 -17.93 12.31 -17.53
N ILE A 703 -17.96 11.19 -16.81
CA ILE A 703 -18.19 11.18 -15.35
C ILE A 703 -16.93 11.64 -14.59
N VAL A 704 -15.73 11.42 -15.15
CA VAL A 704 -14.45 11.63 -14.44
C VAL A 704 -14.16 13.10 -14.11
N THR A 705 -14.54 14.07 -14.97
CA THR A 705 -14.32 15.51 -14.72
C THR A 705 -15.12 16.07 -13.54
N ILE A 706 -16.20 15.40 -13.13
CA ILE A 706 -17.03 15.82 -11.98
C ILE A 706 -16.42 15.32 -10.67
N VAL A 707 -15.66 14.21 -10.70
CA VAL A 707 -15.14 13.53 -9.49
C VAL A 707 -13.78 14.08 -9.05
N THR A 708 -13.01 14.74 -9.93
CA THR A 708 -11.63 15.18 -9.65
C THR A 708 -11.42 16.68 -9.35
N MET A 709 -12.44 17.54 -9.40
CA MET A 709 -12.30 18.99 -9.10
C MET A 709 -12.13 19.33 -7.59
N GLY A 710 -11.63 18.37 -6.81
CA GLY A 710 -11.54 18.41 -5.36
C GLY A 710 -10.16 18.68 -4.77
N SER A 711 -9.07 18.78 -5.53
CA SER A 711 -7.73 19.07 -4.99
C SER A 711 -6.92 19.89 -6.01
N GLY A 712 -6.10 20.82 -5.53
CA GLY A 712 -5.62 21.95 -6.32
C GLY A 712 -4.59 21.56 -7.38
N THR A 713 -5.00 21.49 -8.65
CA THR A 713 -4.20 21.83 -9.83
C THR A 713 -5.15 22.07 -11.02
N ALA A 714 -5.40 23.35 -11.33
CA ALA A 714 -6.06 23.74 -12.57
C ALA A 714 -5.06 23.66 -13.75
N ALA A 715 -4.72 22.45 -14.21
CA ALA A 715 -3.80 22.27 -15.33
C ALA A 715 -4.05 20.99 -16.13
N ALA A 716 -5.27 20.75 -16.59
CA ALA A 716 -5.52 19.71 -17.61
C ALA A 716 -6.74 20.02 -18.48
N ALA A 717 -6.71 21.13 -19.20
CA ALA A 717 -7.66 21.42 -20.30
C ALA A 717 -6.95 21.78 -21.61
N GLY A 718 -5.76 21.20 -21.84
CA GLY A 718 -4.92 21.56 -23.00
C GLY A 718 -4.06 20.41 -23.51
N ALA A 719 -4.66 19.29 -23.91
CA ALA A 719 -3.90 18.20 -24.56
C ALA A 719 -4.64 17.47 -25.70
N ALA A 720 -5.48 18.19 -26.46
CA ALA A 720 -5.92 17.76 -27.79
C ALA A 720 -5.84 18.92 -28.78
N GLY A 721 -4.65 19.15 -29.38
CA GLY A 721 -4.43 20.24 -30.34
C GLY A 721 -5.18 20.05 -31.68
N GLY A 722 -5.65 21.09 -32.37
CA GLY A 722 -5.46 22.51 -32.08
C GLY A 722 -6.04 23.48 -33.13
N ALA A 723 -5.33 24.61 -33.26
CA ALA A 723 -5.57 25.83 -34.05
C ALA A 723 -6.40 26.93 -33.35
N ALA A 724 -5.71 28.02 -33.03
CA ALA A 724 -6.25 29.27 -32.53
C ALA A 724 -7.08 30.00 -33.60
N ALA A 725 -8.24 30.55 -33.20
CA ALA A 725 -8.71 31.92 -33.52
C ALA A 725 -10.25 32.02 -33.38
N SER A 726 -10.68 33.19 -32.89
CA SER A 726 -12.05 33.73 -32.85
C SER A 726 -12.91 33.32 -31.67
N GLY A 727 -13.03 34.27 -30.72
CA GLY A 727 -13.82 34.15 -29.51
C GLY A 727 -15.32 34.04 -29.77
N THR A 728 -15.97 33.22 -28.95
CA THR A 728 -17.26 33.49 -28.32
C THR A 728 -17.33 32.53 -27.12
N THR A 729 -17.24 33.10 -25.92
CA THR A 729 -17.48 32.42 -24.65
C THR A 729 -18.93 31.95 -24.60
N VAL A 730 -19.17 30.65 -24.72
CA VAL A 730 -20.38 30.02 -24.18
C VAL A 730 -19.94 29.24 -22.95
N GLY A 731 -20.12 29.88 -21.80
CA GLY A 731 -19.66 29.38 -20.50
C GLY A 731 -20.67 28.45 -19.85
N LEU A 732 -20.14 27.40 -19.22
CA LEU A 732 -20.60 26.84 -17.96
C LEU A 732 -19.33 26.43 -17.20
N GLY A 733 -18.83 27.29 -16.32
CA GLY A 733 -17.61 27.02 -15.54
C GLY A 733 -16.71 28.21 -15.19
N ALA A 734 -17.18 29.45 -15.37
CA ALA A 734 -16.48 30.64 -14.88
C ALA A 734 -17.29 31.31 -13.77
N SER A 735 -17.18 30.77 -12.55
CA SER A 735 -17.29 31.57 -11.32
C SER A 735 -16.64 30.78 -10.19
N MET A 736 -15.96 31.50 -9.31
CA MET A 736 -15.27 31.07 -8.09
C MET A 736 -13.77 30.74 -8.24
N LEU A 737 -13.01 31.77 -8.64
CA LEU A 737 -11.64 31.99 -8.15
C LEU A 737 -11.70 32.56 -6.72
N GLY A 738 -10.73 32.20 -5.88
CA GLY A 738 -10.56 32.76 -4.54
C GLY A 738 -10.07 34.21 -4.54
N ALA A 739 -10.71 35.01 -3.67
CA ALA A 739 -10.28 36.22 -2.97
C ALA A 739 -9.48 37.33 -3.70
N ALA A 740 -10.18 38.41 -4.10
CA ALA A 740 -9.89 39.80 -3.73
C ALA A 740 -10.94 40.76 -4.35
N GLY A 741 -11.63 41.53 -3.49
CA GLY A 741 -12.37 42.79 -3.76
C GLY A 741 -13.20 42.96 -5.04
N VAL A 742 -14.54 43.08 -4.90
CA VAL A 742 -15.35 44.25 -5.28
C VAL A 742 -16.85 43.91 -5.09
N THR A 743 -17.51 44.80 -4.35
CA THR A 743 -18.94 44.88 -4.05
C THR A 743 -19.81 44.99 -5.31
N THR A 744 -21.00 44.37 -5.33
CA THR A 744 -22.29 45.09 -5.42
C THR A 744 -23.49 44.15 -5.32
N THR A 745 -24.48 44.66 -4.61
CA THR A 745 -25.80 44.17 -4.23
C THR A 745 -26.83 44.13 -5.36
N ALA A 746 -27.75 43.15 -5.33
CA ALA A 746 -29.22 43.32 -5.38
C ALA A 746 -29.91 41.93 -5.50
N ALA A 747 -30.57 41.47 -4.43
CA ALA A 747 -32.04 41.33 -4.27
C ALA A 747 -32.71 40.28 -5.20
N GLY A 748 -33.43 39.26 -4.76
CA GLY A 748 -33.91 38.85 -3.44
C GLY A 748 -34.81 37.60 -3.54
N ALA A 749 -35.26 37.13 -2.37
CA ALA A 749 -36.25 36.07 -2.09
C ALA A 749 -35.76 34.60 -2.02
N ILE A 750 -35.59 34.19 -0.77
CA ILE A 750 -35.45 32.87 -0.17
C ILE A 750 -36.85 32.23 -0.06
N VAL A 751 -37.01 30.91 -0.32
CA VAL A 751 -37.79 29.96 0.52
C VAL A 751 -37.33 28.51 0.17
N PRO A 752 -37.23 27.59 1.17
CA PRO A 752 -36.34 26.42 1.18
C PRO A 752 -37.05 25.09 0.92
N SER A 753 -36.33 24.06 0.44
CA SER A 753 -36.64 22.65 0.72
C SER A 753 -35.53 21.66 0.30
N ALA A 754 -35.44 20.59 1.08
CA ALA A 754 -34.60 19.40 1.03
C ALA A 754 -34.20 18.84 -0.36
N LEU A 755 -32.96 19.05 -0.81
CA LEU A 755 -32.42 18.40 -2.01
C LEU A 755 -30.89 18.17 -1.99
N GLY A 756 -30.33 17.67 -0.89
CA GLY A 756 -28.87 17.47 -0.74
C GLY A 756 -28.33 16.13 -1.25
N ALA A 757 -29.10 15.04 -1.13
CA ALA A 757 -28.68 13.70 -1.56
C ALA A 757 -29.26 13.28 -2.93
N MET A 758 -30.31 13.94 -3.41
CA MET A 758 -30.92 13.63 -4.72
C MET A 758 -30.25 14.35 -5.89
N ALA A 759 -29.37 15.34 -5.66
CA ALA A 759 -28.77 16.12 -6.75
C ALA A 759 -27.84 15.27 -7.66
N ASN A 760 -27.08 14.33 -7.11
CA ASN A 760 -26.19 13.48 -7.93
C ASN A 760 -26.96 12.41 -8.74
N ALA A 761 -28.07 11.88 -8.18
CA ALA A 761 -28.95 10.96 -8.90
C ALA A 761 -29.83 11.68 -9.94
N ALA A 762 -30.33 12.88 -9.61
CA ALA A 762 -31.15 13.71 -10.50
C ALA A 762 -30.34 14.29 -11.66
N ILE A 763 -29.07 14.67 -11.48
CA ILE A 763 -28.20 15.11 -12.58
C ILE A 763 -27.92 13.95 -13.55
N THR A 764 -27.77 12.72 -13.04
CA THR A 764 -27.57 11.52 -13.87
C THR A 764 -28.85 11.11 -14.63
N SER A 765 -30.02 11.15 -13.98
CA SER A 765 -31.31 10.84 -14.65
C SER A 765 -31.73 11.92 -15.64
N LEU A 766 -31.45 13.19 -15.33
CA LEU A 766 -31.69 14.34 -16.22
C LEU A 766 -30.74 14.30 -17.41
N ALA A 767 -29.47 13.88 -17.25
CA ALA A 767 -28.53 13.69 -18.35
C ALA A 767 -28.91 12.51 -19.27
N ALA A 768 -29.43 11.41 -18.71
CA ALA A 768 -29.92 10.27 -19.50
C ALA A 768 -31.20 10.63 -20.28
N GLN A 769 -32.16 11.32 -19.65
CA GLN A 769 -33.41 11.74 -20.29
C GLN A 769 -33.23 12.93 -21.24
N ALA A 770 -32.30 13.86 -20.98
CA ALA A 770 -31.91 14.91 -21.91
C ALA A 770 -31.20 14.34 -23.14
N SER A 771 -30.39 13.29 -22.98
CA SER A 771 -29.75 12.59 -24.10
C SER A 771 -30.77 11.86 -24.97
N VAL A 772 -31.75 11.16 -24.37
CA VAL A 772 -32.85 10.49 -25.10
C VAL A 772 -33.83 11.49 -25.72
N GLY A 773 -34.15 12.58 -25.02
CA GLY A 773 -35.02 13.66 -25.51
C GLY A 773 -34.39 14.47 -26.64
N LEU A 774 -33.09 14.67 -26.63
CA LEU A 774 -32.34 15.32 -27.71
C LEU A 774 -32.25 14.41 -28.95
N ILE A 775 -32.16 13.09 -28.76
CA ILE A 775 -32.23 12.08 -29.83
C ILE A 775 -33.62 12.07 -30.47
N ASN A 776 -34.69 12.02 -29.67
CA ASN A 776 -36.06 11.96 -30.17
C ASN A 776 -36.52 13.27 -30.83
N ASN A 777 -35.91 14.40 -30.44
CA ASN A 777 -36.17 15.71 -31.03
C ASN A 777 -35.13 16.14 -32.07
N GLY A 778 -34.28 15.22 -32.56
CA GLY A 778 -33.36 15.46 -33.67
C GLY A 778 -32.36 16.60 -33.43
N GLY A 779 -31.96 16.84 -32.17
CA GLY A 779 -31.04 17.92 -31.80
C GLY A 779 -31.71 19.25 -31.41
N ASP A 780 -33.04 19.32 -31.36
CA ASP A 780 -33.78 20.52 -30.96
C ASP A 780 -33.86 20.65 -29.42
N ILE A 781 -33.05 21.55 -28.87
CA ILE A 781 -32.93 21.82 -27.42
C ILE A 781 -34.24 22.39 -26.84
N GLY A 782 -35.01 23.15 -27.63
CA GLY A 782 -36.26 23.79 -27.19
C GLY A 782 -37.41 22.79 -27.03
N LYS A 783 -37.50 21.79 -27.92
CA LYS A 783 -38.45 20.67 -27.77
C LYS A 783 -38.05 19.69 -26.66
N THR A 784 -36.76 19.43 -26.53
CA THR A 784 -36.21 18.56 -25.47
C THR A 784 -36.57 19.08 -24.08
N LEU A 785 -36.49 20.40 -23.84
CA LEU A 785 -36.91 21.02 -22.57
C LEU A 785 -38.42 20.90 -22.31
N LYS A 786 -39.24 20.89 -23.37
CA LYS A 786 -40.71 20.85 -23.31
C LYS A 786 -41.24 19.43 -23.01
N ASP A 787 -40.56 18.40 -23.51
CA ASP A 787 -40.88 16.98 -23.26
C ASP A 787 -40.49 16.54 -21.85
N LEU A 788 -39.38 17.09 -21.32
CA LEU A 788 -38.93 16.89 -19.94
C LEU A 788 -39.88 17.49 -18.89
N GLY A 789 -40.74 18.42 -19.28
CA GLY A 789 -41.76 19.04 -18.42
C GLY A 789 -43.16 18.42 -18.50
N SER A 790 -43.37 17.36 -19.29
CA SER A 790 -44.71 16.79 -19.53
C SER A 790 -45.17 15.80 -18.43
N LYS A 791 -46.48 15.78 -18.18
CA LYS A 791 -47.15 15.03 -17.09
C LYS A 791 -47.10 13.50 -17.24
N ASP A 792 -46.72 12.99 -18.42
CA ASP A 792 -46.68 11.56 -18.74
C ASP A 792 -45.33 10.89 -18.41
N SER A 793 -44.22 11.66 -18.44
CA SER A 793 -42.88 11.19 -17.98
C SER A 793 -42.84 10.87 -16.49
N ILE A 794 -43.75 11.45 -15.71
CA ILE A 794 -43.91 11.20 -14.26
C ILE A 794 -44.72 9.93 -13.98
N LYS A 795 -45.62 9.50 -14.89
CA LYS A 795 -46.47 8.30 -14.72
C LYS A 795 -45.76 6.99 -15.07
N ASN A 796 -44.80 7.01 -15.99
CA ASN A 796 -44.00 5.83 -16.36
C ASN A 796 -42.93 5.46 -15.33
N LEU A 797 -42.73 6.29 -14.29
CA LEU A 797 -41.91 5.99 -13.12
C LEU A 797 -42.59 4.95 -12.18
N ALA A 798 -43.87 4.61 -12.41
CA ALA A 798 -44.70 3.86 -11.46
C ALA A 798 -45.30 2.52 -11.95
N ALA A 799 -44.91 1.97 -13.11
CA ALA A 799 -45.54 0.76 -13.65
C ALA A 799 -44.58 -0.22 -14.35
N SER A 800 -44.11 -1.25 -13.65
CA SER A 800 -43.83 -2.58 -14.24
C SER A 800 -43.50 -3.65 -13.19
N VAL A 801 -44.48 -3.96 -12.34
CA VAL A 801 -44.60 -5.25 -11.66
C VAL A 801 -45.33 -6.20 -12.61
N VAL A 802 -44.67 -7.22 -13.17
CA VAL A 802 -45.28 -8.53 -13.54
C VAL A 802 -44.20 -9.62 -13.57
N THR A 803 -44.43 -10.69 -12.82
CA THR A 803 -43.63 -11.93 -12.74
C THR A 803 -44.31 -13.08 -13.51
N ALA A 804 -43.49 -14.09 -13.89
CA ALA A 804 -43.79 -15.51 -14.17
C ALA A 804 -43.73 -15.95 -15.64
N GLY A 805 -42.73 -16.78 -15.99
CA GLY A 805 -42.72 -17.47 -17.29
C GLY A 805 -41.46 -18.18 -17.78
N LEU A 806 -40.40 -18.43 -16.98
CA LEU A 806 -39.12 -18.93 -17.54
C LEU A 806 -38.64 -20.30 -17.05
N MET A 807 -39.29 -20.94 -16.07
CA MET A 807 -38.72 -22.16 -15.45
C MET A 807 -38.95 -23.47 -16.22
N SER A 808 -39.90 -23.58 -17.16
CA SER A 808 -40.18 -24.86 -17.85
C SER A 808 -39.36 -25.10 -19.12
N GLN A 809 -38.73 -24.08 -19.70
CA GLN A 809 -37.96 -24.19 -20.95
C GLN A 809 -36.53 -24.70 -20.75
N VAL A 810 -35.93 -24.52 -19.56
CA VAL A 810 -34.53 -24.88 -19.29
C VAL A 810 -34.34 -26.39 -19.12
N GLY A 811 -35.28 -27.09 -18.47
CA GLY A 811 -35.20 -28.54 -18.26
C GLY A 811 -35.34 -29.35 -19.55
N SER A 812 -36.16 -28.87 -20.49
CA SER A 812 -36.45 -29.56 -21.76
C SER A 812 -35.37 -29.31 -22.82
N ALA A 813 -34.68 -28.17 -22.76
CA ALA A 813 -33.60 -27.83 -23.70
C ALA A 813 -32.27 -28.55 -23.41
N LEU A 814 -32.07 -29.04 -22.17
CA LEU A 814 -30.79 -29.61 -21.71
C LEU A 814 -30.78 -31.13 -21.53
N ASN A 815 -31.91 -31.81 -21.73
CA ASN A 815 -32.04 -33.28 -21.68
C ASN A 815 -31.33 -33.93 -20.47
N LEU A 816 -31.47 -33.31 -19.29
CA LEU A 816 -30.83 -33.75 -18.06
C LEU A 816 -31.40 -35.12 -17.66
N LYS A 817 -30.52 -36.08 -17.37
CA LYS A 817 -30.87 -37.43 -16.90
C LYS A 817 -30.62 -37.52 -15.39
N PRO A 818 -31.61 -37.16 -14.55
CA PRO A 818 -31.41 -37.00 -13.09
C PRO A 818 -30.93 -38.27 -12.38
N ASP A 819 -31.06 -39.46 -12.99
CA ASP A 819 -30.76 -40.75 -12.36
C ASP A 819 -29.45 -41.41 -12.84
N SER A 820 -28.58 -40.72 -13.61
CA SER A 820 -27.34 -41.31 -14.16
C SER A 820 -26.20 -41.44 -13.12
N THR A 821 -25.46 -42.54 -13.17
CA THR A 821 -24.32 -42.85 -12.29
C THR A 821 -22.96 -42.45 -12.86
N LEU A 822 -22.89 -42.01 -14.12
CA LEU A 822 -21.64 -41.61 -14.78
C LEU A 822 -21.19 -40.23 -14.27
N LEU A 823 -19.89 -40.08 -13.97
CA LEU A 823 -19.30 -38.84 -13.43
C LEU A 823 -19.67 -37.57 -14.25
N PRO A 824 -19.71 -37.59 -15.59
CA PRO A 824 -20.11 -36.42 -16.38
C PRO A 824 -21.59 -36.02 -16.23
N ASP A 825 -22.49 -37.00 -16.10
CA ASP A 825 -23.93 -36.73 -15.92
C ASP A 825 -24.22 -36.30 -14.48
N ARG A 826 -23.50 -36.86 -13.49
CA ARG A 826 -23.51 -36.37 -12.10
C ARG A 826 -22.97 -34.94 -12.01
N LEU A 827 -21.91 -34.61 -12.76
CA LEU A 827 -21.38 -33.26 -12.83
C LEU A 827 -22.42 -32.31 -13.44
N ALA A 828 -23.06 -32.66 -14.56
CA ALA A 828 -24.10 -31.85 -15.18
C ALA A 828 -25.33 -31.63 -14.28
N ASN A 829 -25.81 -32.68 -13.60
CA ASN A 829 -26.99 -32.61 -12.72
C ASN A 829 -26.73 -31.85 -11.40
N ASN A 830 -25.54 -32.05 -10.79
CA ASN A 830 -25.14 -31.31 -9.58
C ASN A 830 -24.81 -29.85 -9.89
N PHE A 831 -24.21 -29.59 -11.06
CA PHE A 831 -23.95 -28.23 -11.52
C PHE A 831 -25.27 -27.50 -11.79
N ALA A 832 -26.23 -28.10 -12.50
CA ALA A 832 -27.55 -27.52 -12.74
C ALA A 832 -28.33 -27.21 -11.44
N SER A 833 -28.23 -28.09 -10.43
CA SER A 833 -28.90 -27.91 -9.13
C SER A 833 -28.22 -26.85 -8.25
N SER A 834 -26.88 -26.78 -8.27
CA SER A 834 -26.09 -25.81 -7.49
C SER A 834 -26.18 -24.39 -8.08
N VAL A 835 -26.16 -24.29 -9.42
CA VAL A 835 -26.46 -23.10 -10.22
C VAL A 835 -27.89 -22.60 -9.92
N GLY A 836 -28.88 -23.49 -9.83
CA GLY A 836 -30.25 -23.13 -9.47
C GLY A 836 -30.40 -22.48 -8.08
N SER A 837 -29.64 -22.93 -7.07
CA SER A 837 -29.73 -22.38 -5.70
C SER A 837 -28.88 -21.11 -5.49
N THR A 838 -27.73 -21.01 -6.16
CA THR A 838 -26.80 -19.88 -6.02
C THR A 838 -27.24 -18.69 -6.88
N LEU A 839 -27.91 -18.92 -8.02
CA LEU A 839 -28.40 -17.84 -8.89
C LEU A 839 -29.72 -17.23 -8.43
N VAL A 840 -30.52 -17.93 -7.63
CA VAL A 840 -31.57 -17.28 -6.84
C VAL A 840 -30.95 -16.30 -5.84
N GLN A 841 -29.78 -16.60 -5.28
CA GLN A 841 -29.07 -15.66 -4.40
C GLN A 841 -28.36 -14.53 -5.17
N THR A 842 -27.77 -14.76 -6.34
CA THR A 842 -27.11 -13.69 -7.14
C THR A 842 -28.13 -12.73 -7.78
N ALA A 843 -29.28 -13.24 -8.24
CA ALA A 843 -30.39 -12.41 -8.71
C ALA A 843 -31.06 -11.62 -7.57
N ILE A 844 -30.94 -12.09 -6.31
CA ILE A 844 -31.59 -11.47 -5.14
C ILE A 844 -30.63 -10.64 -4.26
N LYS A 845 -29.30 -10.84 -4.27
CA LYS A 845 -28.41 -10.21 -3.28
C LYS A 845 -27.25 -9.36 -3.80
N GLY A 846 -27.06 -9.26 -5.12
CA GLY A 846 -26.02 -8.40 -5.71
C GLY A 846 -24.60 -8.84 -5.35
N GLY A 847 -23.80 -9.19 -6.35
CA GLY A 847 -22.40 -9.52 -6.11
C GLY A 847 -21.59 -9.57 -7.40
N ASP A 848 -20.27 -9.51 -7.26
CA ASP A 848 -19.33 -9.54 -8.38
C ASP A 848 -19.41 -10.87 -9.14
N LEU A 849 -19.35 -10.81 -10.46
CA LEU A 849 -19.47 -11.98 -11.33
C LEU A 849 -18.26 -12.92 -11.19
N GLY A 850 -17.08 -12.41 -10.83
CA GLY A 850 -15.87 -13.22 -10.58
C GLY A 850 -15.98 -14.06 -9.30
N ASP A 851 -16.40 -13.45 -8.20
CA ASP A 851 -16.58 -14.14 -6.91
C ASP A 851 -17.73 -15.14 -6.93
N ASN A 852 -18.84 -14.78 -7.59
CA ASN A 852 -19.99 -15.67 -7.72
C ASN A 852 -19.75 -16.80 -8.73
N LEU A 853 -18.96 -16.55 -9.79
CA LEU A 853 -18.50 -17.60 -10.68
C LEU A 853 -17.54 -18.54 -9.96
N GLN A 854 -16.66 -18.03 -9.09
CA GLN A 854 -15.78 -18.85 -8.26
C GLN A 854 -16.56 -19.74 -7.29
N VAL A 855 -17.56 -19.20 -6.60
CA VAL A 855 -18.43 -19.96 -5.66
C VAL A 855 -19.33 -20.96 -6.38
N ALA A 856 -19.93 -20.59 -7.52
CA ALA A 856 -20.75 -21.49 -8.32
C ALA A 856 -19.93 -22.62 -8.97
N LEU A 857 -18.70 -22.31 -9.40
CA LEU A 857 -17.75 -23.30 -9.89
C LEU A 857 -17.27 -24.22 -8.75
N LEU A 858 -17.00 -23.68 -7.55
CA LEU A 858 -16.65 -24.46 -6.36
C LEU A 858 -17.79 -25.39 -5.93
N ALA A 859 -19.01 -24.88 -5.84
CA ALA A 859 -20.17 -25.61 -5.33
C ALA A 859 -20.67 -26.66 -6.34
N GLY A 860 -20.59 -26.37 -7.64
CA GLY A 860 -20.89 -27.33 -8.70
C GLY A 860 -19.84 -28.45 -8.82
N LEU A 861 -18.57 -28.13 -8.58
CA LEU A 861 -17.46 -29.11 -8.55
C LEU A 861 -17.49 -29.94 -7.25
N ALA A 862 -17.78 -29.31 -6.11
CA ALA A 862 -17.87 -29.97 -4.81
C ALA A 862 -19.09 -30.91 -4.71
N GLY A 863 -20.23 -30.55 -5.29
CA GLY A 863 -21.43 -31.41 -5.32
C GLY A 863 -21.28 -32.64 -6.22
N ALA A 864 -20.48 -32.56 -7.29
CA ALA A 864 -20.24 -33.68 -8.19
C ALA A 864 -19.18 -34.69 -7.70
N LEU A 865 -18.35 -34.28 -6.74
CA LEU A 865 -17.15 -35.01 -6.31
C LEU A 865 -17.14 -35.37 -4.81
N GLN A 866 -18.29 -35.33 -4.13
CA GLN A 866 -18.38 -35.83 -2.76
C GLN A 866 -18.04 -37.34 -2.72
N GLY A 867 -16.79 -37.63 -2.35
CA GLY A 867 -16.29 -38.98 -2.15
C GLY A 867 -14.77 -39.07 -2.04
N GLU A 868 -14.01 -38.39 -2.90
CA GLU A 868 -12.57 -38.72 -3.03
C GLU A 868 -11.63 -37.50 -3.15
N LEU A 869 -12.14 -36.29 -3.35
CA LEU A 869 -11.32 -35.09 -3.60
C LEU A 869 -11.48 -33.97 -2.55
N ALA A 870 -12.01 -34.26 -1.36
CA ALA A 870 -12.02 -33.29 -0.27
C ALA A 870 -10.64 -33.09 0.39
N GLN A 871 -9.64 -33.94 0.07
CA GLN A 871 -8.36 -33.97 0.77
C GLN A 871 -7.22 -33.19 0.09
N ASN A 872 -7.36 -32.74 -1.16
CA ASN A 872 -6.26 -32.09 -1.92
C ASN A 872 -6.54 -30.63 -2.36
N LEU A 873 -7.45 -29.93 -1.68
CA LEU A 873 -7.86 -28.55 -1.99
C LEU A 873 -6.92 -27.46 -1.42
N LYS A 874 -5.60 -27.68 -1.39
CA LYS A 874 -4.62 -26.66 -0.95
C LYS A 874 -4.08 -25.75 -2.07
N GLY A 875 -4.45 -25.98 -3.33
CA GLY A 875 -3.96 -25.20 -4.48
C GLY A 875 -4.72 -23.91 -4.79
N LEU A 876 -5.75 -23.55 -4.02
CA LEU A 876 -6.59 -22.36 -4.28
C LEU A 876 -6.16 -21.10 -3.51
N GLU A 877 -5.17 -21.21 -2.62
CA GLU A 877 -4.59 -20.06 -1.92
C GLU A 877 -3.46 -19.39 -2.74
N ASP A 878 -3.10 -19.94 -3.91
CA ASP A 878 -2.06 -19.40 -4.78
C ASP A 878 -2.63 -18.40 -5.81
N VAL A 879 -2.36 -17.12 -5.57
CA VAL A 879 -2.80 -15.95 -6.37
C VAL A 879 -2.43 -16.10 -7.86
N ASN A 880 -1.35 -16.83 -8.20
CA ASN A 880 -0.92 -17.04 -9.58
C ASN A 880 -1.85 -17.95 -10.39
N TYR A 881 -2.50 -18.92 -9.74
CA TYR A 881 -3.42 -19.87 -10.41
C TYR A 881 -4.72 -19.18 -10.84
N ILE A 882 -5.25 -18.31 -9.97
CA ILE A 882 -6.46 -17.51 -10.22
C ILE A 882 -6.17 -16.44 -11.28
N LEU A 883 -5.04 -15.74 -11.17
CA LEU A 883 -4.63 -14.69 -12.11
C LEU A 883 -4.44 -15.22 -13.55
N HIS A 884 -3.90 -16.43 -13.72
CA HIS A 884 -3.74 -17.07 -15.02
C HIS A 884 -5.08 -17.39 -15.72
N LYS A 885 -6.09 -17.84 -14.96
CA LYS A 885 -7.42 -18.16 -15.51
C LYS A 885 -8.24 -16.92 -15.82
N ILE A 886 -8.10 -15.88 -15.00
CA ILE A 886 -8.67 -14.54 -15.25
C ILE A 886 -8.06 -13.94 -16.52
N ALA A 887 -6.76 -14.14 -16.77
CA ALA A 887 -6.12 -13.68 -18.00
C ALA A 887 -6.72 -14.34 -19.26
N HIS A 888 -7.04 -15.64 -19.22
CA HIS A 888 -7.70 -16.32 -20.35
C HIS A 888 -9.15 -15.89 -20.55
N ALA A 889 -9.90 -15.67 -19.46
CA ALA A 889 -11.22 -15.06 -19.54
C ALA A 889 -11.16 -13.65 -20.15
N ALA A 890 -10.18 -12.82 -19.77
CA ALA A 890 -9.96 -11.50 -20.34
C ALA A 890 -9.62 -11.57 -21.85
N VAL A 891 -8.81 -12.54 -22.28
CA VAL A 891 -8.48 -12.78 -23.69
C VAL A 891 -9.69 -13.29 -24.49
N GLY A 892 -10.52 -14.16 -23.91
CA GLY A 892 -11.77 -14.62 -24.53
C GLY A 892 -12.79 -13.50 -24.72
N CYS A 893 -12.92 -12.62 -23.73
CA CYS A 893 -13.70 -11.40 -23.87
C CYS A 893 -13.16 -10.53 -25.01
N ALA A 894 -11.84 -10.32 -25.07
CA ALA A 894 -11.22 -9.52 -26.11
C ALA A 894 -11.42 -10.14 -27.52
N ALA A 895 -11.38 -11.47 -27.64
CA ALA A 895 -11.57 -12.19 -28.89
C ALA A 895 -13.04 -12.16 -29.39
N ALA A 896 -14.01 -12.34 -28.48
CA ALA A 896 -15.43 -12.20 -28.81
C ALA A 896 -15.78 -10.75 -29.17
N ALA A 897 -15.28 -9.78 -28.39
CA ALA A 897 -15.46 -8.37 -28.69
C ALA A 897 -14.84 -7.97 -30.05
N ALA A 898 -13.72 -8.59 -30.44
CA ALA A 898 -13.07 -8.36 -31.74
C ALA A 898 -13.89 -8.87 -32.94
N THR A 899 -14.81 -9.81 -32.74
CA THR A 899 -15.73 -10.33 -33.77
C THR A 899 -17.14 -9.75 -33.66
N LYS A 900 -17.32 -8.67 -32.87
CA LYS A 900 -18.61 -8.02 -32.53
C LYS A 900 -19.59 -8.92 -31.75
N GLN A 901 -19.08 -9.95 -31.09
CA GLN A 901 -19.85 -10.84 -30.23
C GLN A 901 -19.69 -10.45 -28.74
N SER A 902 -20.54 -10.95 -27.84
CA SER A 902 -20.54 -10.54 -26.42
C SER A 902 -19.24 -10.93 -25.70
N CYS A 903 -18.56 -9.94 -25.12
CA CYS A 903 -17.33 -10.09 -24.33
C CYS A 903 -17.55 -11.05 -23.16
N GLU A 904 -18.70 -10.98 -22.51
CA GLU A 904 -19.08 -11.75 -21.33
C GLU A 904 -19.21 -13.23 -21.68
N ALA A 905 -19.91 -13.57 -22.77
CA ALA A 905 -19.90 -14.93 -23.34
C ALA A 905 -18.48 -15.37 -23.73
N GLY A 906 -17.71 -14.46 -24.34
CA GLY A 906 -16.32 -14.72 -24.71
C GLY A 906 -15.43 -15.07 -23.51
N ALA A 907 -15.57 -14.35 -22.41
CA ALA A 907 -14.85 -14.58 -21.17
C ALA A 907 -15.27 -15.87 -20.49
N ILE A 908 -16.59 -16.11 -20.39
CA ILE A 908 -17.16 -17.35 -19.87
C ILE A 908 -16.60 -18.53 -20.67
N GLY A 909 -16.65 -18.45 -22.00
CA GLY A 909 -16.10 -19.45 -22.89
C GLY A 909 -14.64 -19.75 -22.61
N ALA A 910 -13.77 -18.74 -22.70
CA ALA A 910 -12.34 -18.95 -22.57
C ALA A 910 -11.89 -19.38 -21.17
N GLY A 911 -12.51 -18.84 -20.11
CA GLY A 911 -12.22 -19.24 -18.73
C GLY A 911 -12.64 -20.69 -18.46
N VAL A 912 -13.85 -21.07 -18.87
CA VAL A 912 -14.36 -22.45 -18.73
C VAL A 912 -13.55 -23.44 -19.56
N GLY A 913 -13.19 -23.07 -20.79
CA GLY A 913 -12.39 -23.90 -21.68
C GLY A 913 -10.99 -24.21 -21.12
N GLU A 914 -10.32 -23.21 -20.54
CA GLU A 914 -8.99 -23.41 -19.94
C GLU A 914 -9.05 -24.35 -18.72
N ILE A 915 -10.09 -24.23 -17.90
CA ILE A 915 -10.27 -25.05 -16.69
C ILE A 915 -10.55 -26.51 -17.07
N ILE A 916 -11.49 -26.73 -17.99
CA ILE A 916 -11.88 -28.09 -18.40
C ILE A 916 -10.75 -28.77 -19.16
N ALA A 917 -10.05 -28.05 -20.04
CA ALA A 917 -8.92 -28.65 -20.75
C ALA A 917 -7.76 -28.97 -19.80
N GLN A 918 -7.47 -28.13 -18.81
CA GLN A 918 -6.43 -28.41 -17.82
C GLN A 918 -6.76 -29.67 -17.01
N GLU A 919 -8.00 -29.81 -16.55
CA GLU A 919 -8.44 -30.95 -15.75
C GLU A 919 -8.46 -32.24 -16.59
N MET A 920 -9.03 -32.20 -17.80
CA MET A 920 -9.15 -33.39 -18.64
C MET A 920 -7.82 -33.83 -19.29
N LEU A 921 -6.85 -32.91 -19.45
CA LEU A 921 -5.51 -33.26 -19.92
C LEU A 921 -4.68 -33.94 -18.82
N HIS A 922 -4.97 -33.71 -17.53
CA HIS A 922 -4.21 -34.24 -16.39
C HIS A 922 -2.68 -34.06 -16.54
N GLY A 923 -2.24 -32.93 -17.08
CA GLY A 923 -0.81 -32.62 -17.30
C GLY A 923 -0.16 -33.31 -18.52
N ARG A 924 -0.91 -34.03 -19.36
CA ARG A 924 -0.39 -34.65 -20.60
C ARG A 924 0.01 -33.60 -21.64
N ASN A 925 1.13 -33.82 -22.34
CA ASN A 925 1.58 -32.91 -23.40
C ASN A 925 0.56 -32.91 -24.57
N PRO A 926 -0.02 -31.75 -24.93
CA PRO A 926 -1.06 -31.67 -25.93
C PRO A 926 -0.63 -32.08 -27.34
N THR A 927 0.67 -32.05 -27.67
CA THR A 927 1.20 -32.48 -28.98
C THR A 927 0.83 -33.93 -29.31
N PHE A 928 0.64 -34.78 -28.28
CA PHE A 928 0.49 -36.23 -28.44
C PHE A 928 -0.88 -36.77 -27.99
N VAL A 929 -1.84 -35.88 -27.70
CA VAL A 929 -3.22 -36.26 -27.42
C VAL A 929 -3.97 -36.49 -28.74
N SER A 930 -4.72 -37.61 -28.82
CA SER A 930 -5.46 -38.00 -30.03
C SER A 930 -6.49 -36.95 -30.45
N ALA A 931 -6.80 -36.90 -31.75
CA ALA A 931 -7.78 -35.96 -32.28
C ALA A 931 -9.18 -36.22 -31.71
N GLU A 932 -9.57 -37.48 -31.49
CA GLU A 932 -10.87 -37.82 -30.89
C GLU A 932 -10.98 -37.34 -29.43
N GLU A 933 -9.89 -37.42 -28.66
CA GLU A 933 -9.88 -36.99 -27.26
C GLU A 933 -9.84 -35.47 -27.13
N LYS A 934 -9.09 -34.77 -27.99
CA LYS A 934 -9.15 -33.31 -28.10
C LYS A 934 -10.56 -32.82 -28.46
N ALA A 935 -11.22 -33.50 -29.41
CA ALA A 935 -12.59 -33.17 -29.82
C ALA A 935 -13.60 -33.37 -28.67
N LYS A 936 -13.41 -34.39 -27.81
CA LYS A 936 -14.22 -34.59 -26.60
C LYS A 936 -14.04 -33.45 -25.59
N ILE A 937 -12.79 -33.04 -25.31
CA ILE A 937 -12.49 -31.93 -24.39
C ILE A 937 -13.13 -30.62 -24.87
N GLU A 938 -13.06 -30.34 -26.17
CA GLU A 938 -13.74 -29.17 -26.76
C GLU A 938 -15.26 -29.28 -26.68
N ALA A 939 -15.84 -30.45 -26.94
CA ALA A 939 -17.29 -30.65 -26.90
C ALA A 939 -17.87 -30.45 -25.49
N TYR A 940 -17.21 -30.97 -24.45
CA TYR A 940 -17.61 -30.75 -23.06
C TYR A 940 -17.47 -29.28 -22.64
N SER A 941 -16.37 -28.65 -23.07
CA SER A 941 -16.13 -27.23 -22.76
C SER A 941 -17.14 -26.30 -23.44
N LYS A 942 -17.52 -26.60 -24.69
CA LYS A 942 -18.59 -25.90 -25.42
C LYS A 942 -19.93 -26.02 -24.73
N LEU A 943 -20.30 -27.24 -24.31
CA LEU A 943 -21.57 -27.52 -23.65
C LEU A 943 -21.70 -26.75 -22.33
N ILE A 944 -20.65 -26.78 -21.49
CA ILE A 944 -20.66 -26.13 -20.18
C ILE A 944 -20.63 -24.61 -20.33
N ALA A 945 -19.76 -24.07 -21.19
CA ALA A 945 -19.70 -22.63 -21.45
C ALA A 945 -21.00 -22.09 -22.07
N GLY A 946 -21.57 -22.80 -23.05
CA GLY A 946 -22.83 -22.43 -23.69
C GLY A 946 -24.00 -22.45 -22.72
N THR A 947 -24.06 -23.43 -21.81
CA THR A 947 -25.12 -23.52 -20.79
C THR A 947 -25.03 -22.38 -19.78
N ILE A 948 -23.82 -22.05 -19.31
CA ILE A 948 -23.58 -20.92 -18.39
C ILE A 948 -23.98 -19.60 -19.05
N SER A 949 -23.63 -19.41 -20.33
CA SER A 949 -24.01 -18.19 -21.06
C SER A 949 -25.50 -18.10 -21.38
N ALA A 950 -26.15 -19.20 -21.77
CA ALA A 950 -27.60 -19.25 -21.99
C ALA A 950 -28.37 -18.80 -20.74
N TYR A 951 -27.91 -19.29 -19.58
CA TYR A 951 -28.51 -19.01 -18.29
C TYR A 951 -28.25 -17.57 -17.82
N ALA A 952 -27.07 -17.03 -18.11
CA ALA A 952 -26.69 -15.66 -17.80
C ALA A 952 -27.19 -14.62 -18.83
N GLY A 953 -28.00 -15.03 -19.82
CA GLY A 953 -28.55 -14.14 -20.85
C GLY A 953 -27.54 -13.71 -21.93
N TYR A 954 -26.39 -14.38 -22.03
CA TYR A 954 -25.33 -14.11 -22.99
C TYR A 954 -25.33 -15.10 -24.17
N ASP A 955 -24.65 -14.75 -25.26
CA ASP A 955 -24.67 -15.55 -26.49
C ASP A 955 -23.97 -16.91 -26.30
N VAL A 956 -24.79 -17.97 -26.34
CA VAL A 956 -24.39 -19.37 -26.17
C VAL A 956 -23.32 -19.79 -27.19
N ASN A 957 -23.47 -19.36 -28.43
CA ASN A 957 -22.59 -19.75 -29.53
C ASN A 957 -21.23 -19.05 -29.40
N THR A 958 -21.21 -17.79 -28.97
CA THR A 958 -19.99 -17.04 -28.66
C THR A 958 -19.21 -17.67 -27.51
N ALA A 959 -19.88 -18.12 -26.46
CA ALA A 959 -19.21 -18.80 -25.34
C ALA A 959 -18.64 -20.15 -25.74
N ALA A 960 -19.42 -20.96 -26.47
CA ALA A 960 -18.93 -22.23 -27.00
C ALA A 960 -17.73 -22.03 -27.95
N ASN A 961 -17.79 -21.04 -28.85
CA ASN A 961 -16.71 -20.73 -29.77
C ASN A 961 -15.46 -20.20 -29.03
N SER A 962 -15.63 -19.34 -28.02
CA SER A 962 -14.52 -18.80 -27.24
C SER A 962 -13.83 -19.86 -26.37
N ALA A 963 -14.59 -20.80 -25.80
CA ALA A 963 -14.02 -21.97 -25.11
C ALA A 963 -13.13 -22.78 -26.03
N THR A 964 -13.58 -23.00 -27.26
CA THR A 964 -12.80 -23.71 -28.28
C THR A 964 -11.52 -22.97 -28.64
N ILE A 965 -11.62 -21.66 -28.87
CA ILE A 965 -10.49 -20.81 -29.23
C ILE A 965 -9.44 -20.80 -28.11
N ALA A 966 -9.85 -20.72 -26.85
CA ALA A 966 -8.94 -20.73 -25.71
C ALA A 966 -8.21 -22.08 -25.59
N ILE A 967 -8.94 -23.19 -25.69
CA ILE A 967 -8.36 -24.54 -25.64
C ILE A 967 -7.37 -24.75 -26.78
N GLN A 968 -7.74 -24.39 -28.01
CA GLN A 968 -6.87 -24.58 -29.17
C GLN A 968 -5.63 -23.68 -29.15
N ASN A 969 -5.75 -22.46 -28.62
CA ASN A 969 -4.66 -21.49 -28.64
C ASN A 969 -3.75 -21.53 -27.43
N ASN A 970 -4.16 -22.16 -26.33
CA ASN A 970 -3.43 -22.18 -25.07
C ASN A 970 -3.19 -23.63 -24.61
N ALA A 971 -4.26 -24.35 -24.23
CA ALA A 971 -4.16 -25.70 -23.71
C ALA A 971 -3.59 -26.72 -24.72
N PHE A 972 -3.80 -26.51 -26.02
CA PHE A 972 -3.28 -27.39 -27.08
C PHE A 972 -1.94 -26.94 -27.72
N LYS A 973 -1.33 -25.84 -27.27
CA LYS A 973 -0.02 -25.39 -27.78
C LYS A 973 1.14 -25.87 -26.92
N ASP A 974 2.15 -26.46 -27.56
CA ASP A 974 3.39 -26.87 -26.90
C ASP A 974 4.34 -25.66 -26.72
N LYS A 975 4.55 -25.27 -25.45
CA LYS A 975 5.37 -24.11 -25.06
C LYS A 975 6.84 -24.26 -25.48
N ALA A 976 7.38 -25.48 -25.53
CA ALA A 976 8.76 -25.71 -25.97
C ALA A 976 8.90 -25.38 -27.47
N LEU A 977 7.88 -25.71 -28.25
CA LEU A 977 7.88 -25.51 -29.69
C LEU A 977 7.79 -24.02 -30.08
N LEU A 978 7.02 -23.23 -29.34
CA LEU A 978 6.93 -21.77 -29.51
C LEU A 978 8.28 -21.06 -29.25
N LYS A 979 9.04 -21.51 -28.24
CA LYS A 979 10.37 -20.96 -27.93
C LYS A 979 11.40 -21.31 -29.01
N LEU A 980 11.33 -22.53 -29.57
CA LEU A 980 12.17 -22.92 -30.71
C LEU A 980 11.87 -22.09 -31.96
N GLU A 981 10.60 -21.83 -32.25
CA GLU A 981 10.19 -21.00 -33.39
C GLU A 981 10.61 -19.52 -33.21
N ALA A 982 10.60 -18.98 -31.98
CA ALA A 982 11.00 -17.61 -31.69
C ALA A 982 12.52 -17.38 -31.79
N THR A 983 13.31 -18.38 -31.40
CA THR A 983 14.79 -18.33 -31.44
C THR A 983 15.34 -18.55 -32.85
N ARG A 984 14.57 -19.21 -33.73
CA ARG A 984 14.87 -19.43 -35.16
C ARG A 984 15.38 -18.20 -35.90
N LYS A 985 14.83 -17.00 -35.62
CA LYS A 985 15.20 -15.77 -36.36
C LYS A 985 16.65 -15.33 -36.14
N TYR A 986 17.27 -15.77 -35.04
CA TYR A 986 18.63 -15.41 -34.66
C TYR A 986 19.68 -16.37 -35.21
N LEU A 987 19.29 -17.49 -35.83
CA LEU A 987 20.20 -18.50 -36.37
C LEU A 987 20.65 -18.19 -37.81
N ASP A 988 21.82 -18.69 -38.23
CA ASP A 988 22.22 -18.72 -39.64
C ASP A 988 21.36 -19.72 -40.44
N ASP A 989 21.38 -19.60 -41.77
CA ASP A 989 20.44 -20.35 -42.62
C ASP A 989 20.59 -21.87 -42.53
N LYS A 990 21.81 -22.36 -42.27
CA LYS A 990 22.06 -23.80 -42.11
C LYS A 990 21.52 -24.33 -40.77
N SER A 991 21.69 -23.57 -39.69
CA SER A 991 21.13 -23.91 -38.38
C SER A 991 19.61 -23.77 -38.36
N LYS A 992 19.04 -22.79 -39.07
CA LYS A 992 17.59 -22.66 -39.25
C LYS A 992 16.99 -23.90 -39.91
N ALA A 993 17.60 -24.40 -40.98
CA ALA A 993 17.11 -25.59 -41.68
C ALA A 993 17.15 -26.85 -40.80
N ALA A 994 18.20 -27.01 -39.97
CA ALA A 994 18.29 -28.10 -39.01
C ALA A 994 17.24 -28.00 -37.89
N LEU A 995 17.00 -26.78 -37.39
CA LEU A 995 15.97 -26.51 -36.38
C LEU A 995 14.56 -26.79 -36.93
N ASP A 996 14.29 -26.43 -38.18
CA ASP A 996 13.00 -26.72 -38.83
C ASP A 996 12.78 -28.23 -39.02
N GLY A 997 13.84 -28.97 -39.38
CA GLY A 997 13.81 -30.43 -39.42
C GLY A 997 13.50 -31.04 -38.06
N LEU A 998 14.11 -30.52 -37.00
CA LEU A 998 13.91 -30.96 -35.61
C LEU A 998 12.47 -30.72 -35.16
N ILE A 999 11.94 -29.50 -35.37
CA ILE A 999 10.57 -29.13 -35.03
C ILE A 999 9.56 -30.03 -35.75
N ASN A 1000 9.79 -30.31 -37.04
CA ASN A 1000 8.89 -31.15 -37.83
C ASN A 1000 8.92 -32.62 -37.41
N ALA A 1001 10.10 -33.15 -37.05
CA ALA A 1001 10.23 -34.50 -36.54
C ALA A 1001 9.56 -34.66 -35.16
N TYR A 1002 9.75 -33.67 -34.28
CA TYR A 1002 9.11 -33.63 -32.96
C TYR A 1002 7.58 -33.59 -33.06
N LYS A 1003 7.01 -32.74 -33.95
CA LYS A 1003 5.55 -32.70 -34.21
C LYS A 1003 4.98 -34.03 -34.70
N LYS A 1004 5.79 -34.85 -35.39
CA LYS A 1004 5.37 -36.17 -35.90
C LYS A 1004 5.60 -37.30 -34.90
N GLY A 1005 6.19 -37.02 -33.74
CA GLY A 1005 6.61 -38.05 -32.78
C GLY A 1005 7.71 -38.97 -33.31
N ASP A 1006 8.44 -38.56 -34.35
CA ASP A 1006 9.50 -39.38 -34.96
C ASP A 1006 10.82 -39.14 -34.22
N ILE A 1007 11.10 -40.01 -33.26
CA ILE A 1007 12.22 -39.87 -32.33
C ILE A 1007 13.57 -39.97 -33.04
N GLU A 1008 13.69 -40.86 -34.02
CA GLU A 1008 14.96 -41.07 -34.72
C GLU A 1008 15.25 -39.90 -35.67
N ALA A 1009 14.22 -39.39 -36.36
CA ALA A 1009 14.37 -38.16 -37.12
C ALA A 1009 14.66 -36.94 -36.21
N ALA A 1010 14.01 -36.84 -35.04
CA ALA A 1010 14.22 -35.74 -34.11
C ALA A 1010 15.65 -35.75 -33.56
N LYS A 1011 16.17 -36.90 -33.12
CA LYS A 1011 17.57 -37.03 -32.68
C LYS A 1011 18.57 -36.70 -33.80
N LYS A 1012 18.30 -37.14 -35.02
CA LYS A 1012 19.13 -36.84 -36.19
C LYS A 1012 19.20 -35.32 -36.46
N PHE A 1013 18.06 -34.65 -36.54
CA PHE A 1013 18.01 -33.21 -36.77
C PHE A 1013 18.55 -32.40 -35.58
N LYS A 1014 18.36 -32.87 -34.35
CA LYS A 1014 19.00 -32.30 -33.16
C LYS A 1014 20.52 -32.35 -33.26
N ASN A 1015 21.10 -33.45 -33.74
CA ASN A 1015 22.55 -33.56 -33.90
C ASN A 1015 23.06 -32.66 -35.04
N GLN A 1016 22.31 -32.55 -36.14
CA GLN A 1016 22.61 -31.59 -37.21
C GLN A 1016 22.53 -30.15 -36.72
N LEU A 1017 21.59 -29.83 -35.83
CA LEU A 1017 21.46 -28.52 -35.20
C LEU A 1017 22.65 -28.24 -34.26
N ASP A 1018 23.05 -29.22 -33.43
CA ASP A 1018 24.22 -29.12 -32.55
C ASP A 1018 25.49 -28.81 -33.36
N ASP A 1019 25.69 -29.51 -34.49
CA ASP A 1019 26.87 -29.32 -35.34
C ASP A 1019 26.86 -28.00 -36.12
N SER A 1020 25.73 -27.62 -36.69
CA SER A 1020 25.60 -26.39 -37.48
C SER A 1020 25.78 -25.15 -36.60
N VAL A 1021 25.11 -25.10 -35.44
CA VAL A 1021 25.21 -23.99 -34.49
C VAL A 1021 26.62 -23.90 -33.89
N THR A 1022 27.25 -25.04 -33.57
CA THR A 1022 28.64 -25.10 -33.08
C THR A 1022 29.61 -24.53 -34.12
N THR A 1023 29.44 -24.92 -35.39
CA THR A 1023 30.27 -24.44 -36.49
C THR A 1023 30.11 -22.93 -36.67
N TRP A 1024 28.87 -22.44 -36.64
CA TRP A 1024 28.56 -21.01 -36.75
C TRP A 1024 29.10 -20.20 -35.56
N ALA A 1025 28.96 -20.72 -34.34
CA ALA A 1025 29.48 -20.06 -33.14
C ALA A 1025 31.01 -19.92 -33.16
N ASN A 1026 31.72 -20.93 -33.69
CA ASN A 1026 33.18 -20.92 -33.81
C ASN A 1026 33.70 -20.05 -34.97
N SER A 1027 33.01 -20.00 -36.11
CA SER A 1027 33.42 -19.13 -37.23
C SER A 1027 33.18 -17.64 -36.97
N SER A 1028 32.33 -17.32 -36.00
CA SER A 1028 31.90 -15.96 -35.64
C SER A 1028 32.57 -15.43 -34.36
N SER A 1029 33.64 -16.10 -33.86
CA SER A 1029 34.16 -15.90 -32.50
C SER A 1029 34.69 -14.49 -32.17
N SER A 1030 34.87 -13.63 -33.17
CA SER A 1030 35.20 -12.21 -33.00
C SER A 1030 33.99 -11.25 -33.10
N TYR A 1031 32.78 -11.71 -33.44
CA TYR A 1031 31.61 -10.84 -33.74
C TYR A 1031 30.20 -11.38 -33.38
N LEU A 1032 30.04 -12.24 -32.36
CA LEU A 1032 28.69 -12.57 -31.84
C LEU A 1032 28.20 -11.51 -30.84
N ASN A 1033 27.12 -10.79 -31.16
CA ASN A 1033 26.48 -9.83 -30.25
C ASN A 1033 25.77 -10.53 -29.06
N ILE A 1034 25.47 -9.78 -28.02
CA ILE A 1034 24.91 -10.28 -26.75
C ILE A 1034 23.57 -11.00 -26.96
N GLU A 1035 22.70 -10.47 -27.83
CA GLU A 1035 21.40 -11.08 -28.14
C GLU A 1035 21.54 -12.47 -28.78
N THR A 1036 22.53 -12.64 -29.66
CA THR A 1036 22.77 -13.93 -30.34
C THR A 1036 23.28 -15.00 -29.36
N LYS A 1037 24.18 -14.63 -28.44
CA LYS A 1037 24.65 -15.57 -27.40
C LYS A 1037 23.53 -15.97 -26.44
N SER A 1038 22.66 -15.03 -26.08
CA SER A 1038 21.47 -15.29 -25.25
C SER A 1038 20.49 -16.23 -25.96
N ALA A 1039 20.23 -16.00 -27.26
CA ALA A 1039 19.33 -16.85 -28.06
C ALA A 1039 19.89 -18.28 -28.21
N LEU A 1040 21.20 -18.42 -28.41
CA LEU A 1040 21.85 -19.74 -28.46
C LEU A 1040 21.79 -20.48 -27.11
N GLY A 1041 21.93 -19.77 -25.99
CA GLY A 1041 21.73 -20.32 -24.66
C GLY A 1041 20.30 -20.84 -24.44
N GLU A 1042 19.28 -20.09 -24.85
CA GLU A 1042 17.89 -20.54 -24.79
C GLU A 1042 17.64 -21.79 -25.66
N ILE A 1043 18.19 -21.86 -26.87
CA ILE A 1043 18.02 -23.04 -27.74
C ILE A 1043 18.60 -24.30 -27.09
N VAL A 1044 19.77 -24.20 -26.44
CA VAL A 1044 20.39 -25.32 -25.73
C VAL A 1044 19.49 -25.86 -24.62
N ILE A 1045 18.86 -24.96 -23.86
CA ILE A 1045 17.94 -25.34 -22.78
C ILE A 1045 16.68 -25.98 -23.37
N VAL A 1046 16.01 -25.30 -24.31
CA VAL A 1046 14.71 -25.75 -24.83
C VAL A 1046 14.81 -27.07 -25.59
N VAL A 1047 15.87 -27.30 -26.38
CA VAL A 1047 16.05 -28.60 -27.08
C VAL A 1047 16.34 -29.74 -26.08
N SER A 1048 17.03 -29.44 -24.98
CA SER A 1048 17.32 -30.43 -23.93
C SER A 1048 16.07 -30.92 -23.20
N ASP A 1049 15.02 -30.10 -23.19
CA ASP A 1049 13.74 -30.36 -22.54
C ASP A 1049 12.69 -30.99 -23.49
N LEU A 1050 13.00 -31.19 -24.77
CA LEU A 1050 12.08 -31.86 -25.70
C LEU A 1050 12.00 -33.36 -25.40
N VAL A 1051 10.78 -33.85 -25.17
CA VAL A 1051 10.50 -35.27 -24.90
C VAL A 1051 9.33 -35.74 -25.74
N ILE A 1052 9.49 -36.86 -26.45
CA ILE A 1052 8.47 -37.46 -27.31
C ILE A 1052 7.95 -38.73 -26.63
N PRO A 1053 6.64 -38.82 -26.31
CA PRO A 1053 6.04 -40.04 -25.79
C PRO A 1053 5.90 -41.09 -26.88
N THR A 1054 6.31 -42.32 -26.57
CA THR A 1054 6.11 -43.49 -27.45
C THR A 1054 4.84 -44.26 -27.12
N ASN A 1055 4.27 -44.05 -25.93
CA ASN A 1055 2.98 -44.57 -25.46
C ASN A 1055 2.53 -43.80 -24.20
N TYR A 1056 1.43 -44.23 -23.55
CA TYR A 1056 0.83 -43.55 -22.38
C TYR A 1056 1.73 -43.47 -21.12
N VAL A 1057 2.87 -44.17 -21.08
CA VAL A 1057 3.69 -44.32 -19.87
C VAL A 1057 5.18 -44.02 -20.11
N GLU A 1058 5.62 -44.04 -21.37
CA GLU A 1058 7.04 -43.91 -21.75
C GLU A 1058 7.28 -42.63 -22.56
N ILE A 1059 8.18 -41.79 -22.06
CA ILE A 1059 8.56 -40.50 -22.67
C ILE A 1059 10.06 -40.52 -22.95
N LEU A 1060 10.46 -40.41 -24.22
CA LEU A 1060 11.85 -40.48 -24.66
C LEU A 1060 12.40 -39.08 -25.01
N PRO A 1061 13.50 -38.64 -24.38
CA PRO A 1061 14.06 -37.32 -24.66
C PRO A 1061 14.70 -37.28 -26.06
N VAL A 1062 14.59 -36.12 -26.72
CA VAL A 1062 15.21 -35.87 -28.03
C VAL A 1062 16.73 -35.66 -27.91
N GLY A 1063 17.21 -35.25 -26.73
CA GLY A 1063 18.64 -35.17 -26.37
C GLY A 1063 19.21 -33.75 -26.37
N LYS A 1064 20.35 -33.55 -25.68
CA LYS A 1064 20.93 -32.23 -25.38
C LYS A 1064 21.90 -31.70 -26.42
N LEU A 1065 21.90 -30.40 -26.71
CA LEU A 1065 22.87 -29.73 -27.60
C LEU A 1065 24.25 -29.56 -26.93
N SER A 1066 24.93 -30.68 -26.73
CA SER A 1066 26.15 -30.81 -25.92
C SER A 1066 27.37 -30.07 -26.48
N LYS A 1067 27.48 -29.88 -27.80
CA LYS A 1067 28.66 -29.23 -28.41
C LYS A 1067 28.56 -27.72 -28.29
N VAL A 1068 27.37 -27.16 -28.54
CA VAL A 1068 27.09 -25.74 -28.39
C VAL A 1068 27.20 -25.30 -26.94
N ALA A 1069 26.68 -26.11 -25.99
CA ALA A 1069 26.77 -25.83 -24.56
C ALA A 1069 28.23 -25.60 -24.10
N LYS A 1070 29.16 -26.45 -24.55
CA LYS A 1070 30.60 -26.36 -24.24
C LYS A 1070 31.23 -25.06 -24.75
N ILE A 1071 30.88 -24.62 -25.96
CA ILE A 1071 31.43 -23.38 -26.56
C ILE A 1071 30.99 -22.15 -25.77
N LEU A 1072 29.73 -22.10 -25.33
CA LEU A 1072 29.20 -20.97 -24.57
C LEU A 1072 29.71 -20.92 -23.12
N LYS A 1073 30.54 -21.88 -22.69
CA LYS A 1073 30.96 -22.07 -21.28
C LYS A 1073 29.78 -22.12 -20.31
N ILE A 1074 28.64 -22.54 -20.82
CA ILE A 1074 27.48 -22.95 -20.05
C ILE A 1074 27.78 -24.42 -19.66
N GLY A 1075 27.50 -24.82 -18.41
CA GLY A 1075 27.69 -26.23 -18.00
C GLY A 1075 27.01 -27.19 -19.00
N GLU A 1076 27.44 -28.44 -19.10
CA GLU A 1076 26.86 -29.44 -20.03
C GLU A 1076 25.34 -29.68 -19.82
N ASP A 1077 24.75 -29.03 -18.81
CA ASP A 1077 23.36 -29.02 -18.37
C ASP A 1077 22.70 -27.62 -18.36
N GLY A 1078 23.37 -26.54 -18.74
CA GLY A 1078 22.76 -25.20 -18.75
C GLY A 1078 22.94 -24.35 -17.48
N THR A 1079 23.55 -24.88 -16.41
CA THR A 1079 23.21 -24.46 -15.02
C THR A 1079 24.16 -23.47 -14.34
N LYS A 1080 24.77 -22.51 -15.05
CA LYS A 1080 25.44 -21.36 -14.36
C LYS A 1080 24.46 -20.31 -13.80
N SER A 1081 23.40 -20.80 -13.14
CA SER A 1081 22.52 -20.10 -12.19
C SER A 1081 22.26 -20.91 -10.90
N ALA A 1082 22.81 -22.12 -10.75
CA ALA A 1082 22.53 -23.01 -9.62
C ALA A 1082 23.32 -22.71 -8.32
N GLY A 1083 24.31 -21.82 -8.33
CA GLY A 1083 25.09 -21.48 -7.12
C GLY A 1083 24.29 -20.73 -6.05
N ARG A 1084 23.25 -19.99 -6.43
CA ARG A 1084 22.54 -19.10 -5.49
C ARG A 1084 21.71 -19.82 -4.44
N LEU A 1085 21.03 -20.92 -4.78
CA LEU A 1085 20.06 -21.54 -3.86
C LEU A 1085 20.73 -22.39 -2.77
N ALA A 1086 21.81 -23.10 -3.11
CA ALA A 1086 22.58 -23.84 -2.12
C ALA A 1086 23.34 -22.90 -1.17
N GLU A 1087 23.84 -21.76 -1.67
CA GLU A 1087 24.39 -20.68 -0.84
C GLU A 1087 23.30 -20.02 0.03
N GLU A 1088 22.11 -19.71 -0.53
CA GLU A 1088 20.98 -19.14 0.22
C GLU A 1088 20.47 -20.08 1.32
N LEU A 1089 20.35 -21.39 1.06
CA LEU A 1089 19.96 -22.40 2.06
C LEU A 1089 21.05 -22.63 3.12
N ALA A 1090 22.34 -22.57 2.74
CA ALA A 1090 23.46 -22.68 3.68
C ALA A 1090 23.61 -21.42 4.56
N GLU A 1091 23.33 -20.23 4.04
CA GLU A 1091 23.24 -18.98 4.83
C GLU A 1091 22.04 -19.00 5.78
N LEU A 1092 20.86 -19.47 5.33
CA LEU A 1092 19.69 -19.66 6.21
C LEU A 1092 19.96 -20.66 7.33
N GLN A 1093 20.80 -21.67 7.09
CA GLN A 1093 21.21 -22.65 8.11
C GLN A 1093 22.10 -22.03 9.20
N LYS A 1094 22.84 -20.94 8.93
CA LYS A 1094 23.65 -20.22 9.94
C LYS A 1094 22.78 -19.42 10.93
N VAL A 1095 21.52 -19.16 10.59
CA VAL A 1095 20.57 -18.37 11.39
C VAL A 1095 19.46 -19.22 12.03
N ASP A 1096 19.44 -20.54 11.79
CA ASP A 1096 18.42 -21.44 12.35
C ASP A 1096 18.62 -21.63 13.87
N ILE A 1097 17.67 -21.11 14.64
CA ILE A 1097 17.65 -21.08 16.11
C ILE A 1097 17.62 -22.47 16.78
N LYS A 1098 17.49 -23.58 16.04
CA LYS A 1098 17.38 -24.94 16.61
C LYS A 1098 18.74 -25.64 16.78
N PHE A 1099 19.72 -25.38 15.92
CA PHE A 1099 21.04 -26.03 16.00
C PHE A 1099 21.80 -25.58 17.26
N GLY A 1100 22.42 -26.54 17.97
CA GLY A 1100 23.13 -26.28 19.22
C GLY A 1100 22.28 -26.29 20.49
N LYS A 1101 20.93 -26.29 20.39
CA LYS A 1101 20.03 -26.43 21.55
C LYS A 1101 19.87 -27.89 21.99
N THR A 1102 19.84 -28.14 23.29
CA THR A 1102 19.50 -29.46 23.86
C THR A 1102 18.03 -29.48 24.24
N LEU A 1103 17.23 -30.37 23.64
CA LEU A 1103 15.82 -30.50 23.96
C LEU A 1103 15.63 -31.04 25.40
N PRO A 1104 14.55 -30.66 26.12
CA PRO A 1104 14.25 -31.23 27.43
C PRO A 1104 14.22 -32.77 27.41
N GLY A 1105 15.01 -33.40 28.27
CA GLY A 1105 15.15 -34.86 28.33
C GLY A 1105 16.01 -35.51 27.24
N ALA A 1106 16.71 -34.71 26.41
CA ALA A 1106 17.69 -35.20 25.46
C ALA A 1106 19.10 -35.28 26.08
N LYS A 1107 19.97 -36.12 25.50
CA LYS A 1107 21.34 -36.37 26.02
C LYS A 1107 22.43 -35.54 25.31
N ALA A 1108 22.08 -34.80 24.26
CA ALA A 1108 23.01 -33.97 23.49
C ALA A 1108 22.26 -32.86 22.72
N PRO A 1109 22.96 -31.80 22.25
CA PRO A 1109 22.36 -30.77 21.41
C PRO A 1109 22.00 -31.26 20.00
N ILE A 1110 21.08 -30.55 19.36
CA ILE A 1110 20.68 -30.78 17.97
C ILE A 1110 21.84 -30.42 17.03
N THR A 1111 22.28 -31.40 16.25
CA THR A 1111 23.31 -31.26 15.20
C THR A 1111 22.81 -31.68 13.81
N VAL A 1112 21.65 -32.32 13.74
CA VAL A 1112 20.96 -32.71 12.49
C VAL A 1112 19.47 -32.55 12.68
N THR A 1113 18.77 -32.00 11.71
CA THR A 1113 17.30 -31.94 11.67
C THR A 1113 16.78 -32.53 10.37
N ALA A 1114 15.67 -33.25 10.44
CA ALA A 1114 14.89 -33.67 9.28
C ALA A 1114 13.47 -33.15 9.44
N GLU A 1115 12.94 -32.49 8.42
CA GLU A 1115 11.61 -31.86 8.44
C GLU A 1115 10.81 -32.20 7.19
N SER A 1116 9.50 -32.36 7.32
CA SER A 1116 8.60 -32.69 6.22
C SER A 1116 7.19 -32.18 6.48
N ASN A 1117 6.49 -31.76 5.43
CA ASN A 1117 5.05 -31.55 5.44
C ASN A 1117 4.39 -32.75 4.73
N ILE A 1118 3.71 -33.62 5.48
CA ILE A 1118 3.02 -34.79 4.92
C ILE A 1118 1.62 -34.91 5.53
N GLY A 1119 0.61 -35.19 4.71
CA GLY A 1119 -0.79 -35.26 5.14
C GLY A 1119 -1.31 -33.98 5.79
N GLY A 1120 -0.78 -32.81 5.38
CA GLY A 1120 -1.16 -31.50 5.92
C GLY A 1120 -0.59 -31.16 7.30
N LYS A 1121 0.30 -31.99 7.87
CA LYS A 1121 0.98 -31.73 9.15
C LYS A 1121 2.48 -31.53 8.96
N HIS A 1122 3.03 -30.52 9.64
CA HIS A 1122 4.48 -30.33 9.73
C HIS A 1122 5.07 -31.31 10.77
N MET A 1123 6.01 -32.13 10.33
CA MET A 1123 6.70 -33.10 11.15
C MET A 1123 8.20 -32.80 11.17
N PHE A 1124 8.83 -33.00 12.33
CA PHE A 1124 10.27 -32.84 12.49
C PHE A 1124 10.87 -33.94 13.38
N ASP A 1125 12.13 -34.27 13.13
CA ASP A 1125 12.95 -35.11 14.01
C ASP A 1125 14.42 -34.63 13.98
N THR A 1126 15.23 -35.12 14.91
CA THR A 1126 16.61 -34.66 15.17
C THR A 1126 17.60 -35.83 15.24
N ASN A 1127 18.91 -35.56 15.38
CA ASN A 1127 19.90 -36.60 15.70
C ASN A 1127 19.54 -37.37 16.99
N GLN A 1128 19.99 -38.63 17.08
CA GLN A 1128 19.44 -39.63 18.01
C GLN A 1128 19.60 -39.26 19.48
N THR A 1129 20.73 -38.64 19.82
CA THR A 1129 21.03 -38.21 21.18
C THR A 1129 20.34 -36.89 21.55
N ALA A 1130 19.92 -36.10 20.56
CA ALA A 1130 19.12 -34.88 20.74
C ALA A 1130 17.62 -35.14 20.85
N ARG A 1131 17.18 -36.38 20.61
CA ARG A 1131 15.80 -36.81 20.79
C ARG A 1131 15.47 -36.98 22.29
N PRO A 1132 14.34 -36.46 22.80
CA PRO A 1132 13.93 -36.68 24.19
C PRO A 1132 13.83 -38.18 24.54
N GLU A 1133 14.18 -38.56 25.77
CA GLU A 1133 14.28 -39.97 26.17
C GLU A 1133 12.96 -40.76 25.97
N VAL A 1134 11.81 -40.11 26.17
CA VAL A 1134 10.47 -40.66 25.91
C VAL A 1134 10.23 -41.03 24.45
N ASN A 1135 10.93 -40.37 23.53
CA ASN A 1135 10.85 -40.52 22.09
C ASN A 1135 11.97 -41.42 21.54
N ARG A 1136 12.87 -41.90 22.40
CA ARG A 1136 14.08 -42.66 22.06
C ARG A 1136 13.93 -44.13 22.49
N THR A 1137 12.91 -44.79 21.94
CA THR A 1137 12.46 -46.13 22.29
C THR A 1137 13.21 -47.23 21.51
N ASN A 1138 13.39 -48.42 22.09
CA ASN A 1138 13.91 -49.59 21.36
C ASN A 1138 12.91 -50.20 20.36
N THR A 1139 11.87 -49.46 19.98
CA THR A 1139 10.87 -49.93 19.02
C THR A 1139 11.51 -50.05 17.63
N PRO A 1140 11.33 -51.18 16.94
CA PRO A 1140 11.89 -51.37 15.62
C PRO A 1140 11.33 -50.36 14.61
N THR A 1141 12.18 -49.90 13.69
CA THR A 1141 11.76 -49.09 12.53
C THR A 1141 11.37 -49.99 11.36
N LEU A 1142 10.77 -49.41 10.33
CA LEU A 1142 10.47 -50.03 9.05
C LEU A 1142 11.74 -50.56 8.37
N ALA A 1143 12.93 -50.04 8.70
CA ALA A 1143 14.20 -50.58 8.22
C ALA A 1143 14.51 -51.97 8.82
N ALA A 1144 14.11 -52.26 10.06
CA ALA A 1144 14.38 -53.54 10.72
C ALA A 1144 13.64 -54.73 10.11
N GLY A 1145 12.39 -54.54 9.66
CA GLY A 1145 11.55 -55.62 9.13
C GLY A 1145 11.45 -56.79 10.10
N ASN A 1146 11.73 -58.01 9.62
CA ASN A 1146 11.69 -59.24 10.41
C ASN A 1146 13.06 -59.66 10.98
N ALA A 1147 14.09 -58.81 10.90
CA ALA A 1147 15.43 -59.15 11.37
C ALA A 1147 15.51 -59.19 12.91
N LYS A 1148 16.41 -60.03 13.47
CA LYS A 1148 16.77 -59.95 14.90
C LYS A 1148 17.34 -58.56 15.17
N ILE A 1149 16.70 -57.82 16.09
CA ILE A 1149 17.12 -56.46 16.45
C ILE A 1149 18.45 -56.55 17.21
N ASP A 1150 19.55 -56.22 16.52
CA ASP A 1150 20.84 -55.95 17.16
C ASP A 1150 20.91 -54.44 17.49
N PRO A 1151 20.98 -54.06 18.78
CA PRO A 1151 21.05 -52.65 19.19
C PRO A 1151 22.26 -51.89 18.62
N SER A 1152 23.29 -52.62 18.17
CA SER A 1152 24.54 -52.08 17.61
C SER A 1152 24.39 -51.56 16.18
N ASN A 1153 23.34 -51.96 15.45
CA ASN A 1153 23.15 -51.60 14.05
C ASN A 1153 22.29 -50.33 13.91
N PRO A 1154 22.82 -49.22 13.35
CA PRO A 1154 22.11 -47.95 13.28
C PRO A 1154 20.83 -48.05 12.44
N ASN A 1155 19.86 -47.17 12.74
CA ASN A 1155 18.58 -47.05 12.04
C ASN A 1155 17.54 -48.16 12.25
N LEU A 1156 17.86 -49.24 12.95
CA LEU A 1156 16.91 -50.34 13.16
C LEU A 1156 15.90 -50.10 14.29
N THR A 1157 16.15 -49.16 15.20
CA THR A 1157 15.22 -48.79 16.28
C THR A 1157 15.05 -47.28 16.37
N MET A 1158 13.92 -46.80 16.90
CA MET A 1158 13.72 -45.37 17.16
C MET A 1158 14.76 -44.77 18.13
N LYS A 1159 15.46 -45.61 18.90
CA LYS A 1159 16.57 -45.22 19.78
C LYS A 1159 17.84 -44.86 19.02
N ASN A 1160 18.12 -45.53 17.92
CA ASN A 1160 19.35 -45.36 17.14
C ASN A 1160 19.13 -44.84 15.70
N ALA A 1161 17.89 -44.52 15.34
CA ALA A 1161 17.52 -43.95 14.04
C ALA A 1161 17.91 -42.49 13.87
N HIS A 1162 18.64 -42.22 12.78
CA HIS A 1162 19.00 -40.89 12.27
C HIS A 1162 17.73 -40.07 11.98
N ALA A 1163 17.87 -38.75 11.92
CA ALA A 1163 16.73 -37.81 11.92
C ALA A 1163 15.73 -38.12 10.80
N GLU A 1164 16.23 -38.33 9.59
CA GLU A 1164 15.47 -38.63 8.38
C GLU A 1164 14.76 -39.99 8.45
N ILE A 1165 15.39 -41.00 9.04
CA ILE A 1165 14.80 -42.32 9.23
C ILE A 1165 13.68 -42.28 10.28
N ALA A 1166 13.95 -41.62 11.41
CA ALA A 1166 13.00 -41.47 12.49
C ALA A 1166 11.77 -40.65 12.07
N LEU A 1167 11.97 -39.61 11.24
CA LEU A 1167 10.88 -38.81 10.69
C LEU A 1167 9.95 -39.65 9.80
N ILE A 1168 10.50 -40.44 8.88
CA ILE A 1168 9.70 -41.34 8.02
C ILE A 1168 8.97 -42.38 8.88
N GLN A 1169 9.63 -42.92 9.92
CA GLN A 1169 9.00 -43.86 10.83
C GLN A 1169 7.80 -43.23 11.56
N ARG A 1170 7.96 -42.02 12.11
CA ARG A 1170 6.87 -41.32 12.80
C ARG A 1170 5.72 -40.99 11.86
N ALA A 1171 6.01 -40.59 10.62
CA ALA A 1171 4.98 -40.34 9.63
C ALA A 1171 4.19 -41.61 9.31
N TYR A 1172 4.86 -42.76 9.24
CA TYR A 1172 4.22 -44.06 9.06
C TYR A 1172 3.37 -44.46 10.26
N ASP A 1173 3.90 -44.34 11.48
CA ASP A 1173 3.18 -44.66 12.72
C ASP A 1173 1.94 -43.77 12.89
N ALA A 1174 1.99 -42.53 12.38
CA ALA A 1174 0.86 -41.60 12.34
C ALA A 1174 -0.14 -41.89 11.20
N GLY A 1175 0.10 -42.89 10.36
CA GLY A 1175 -0.76 -43.27 9.23
C GLY A 1175 -0.72 -42.30 8.04
N LEU A 1176 0.28 -41.43 7.95
CA LEU A 1176 0.32 -40.33 6.98
C LEU A 1176 1.03 -40.68 5.65
N THR A 1177 1.63 -41.86 5.53
CA THR A 1177 2.53 -42.19 4.41
C THR A 1177 1.88 -42.94 3.25
N LYS A 1178 0.69 -43.51 3.41
CA LYS A 1178 0.12 -44.43 2.40
C LYS A 1178 -0.39 -43.68 1.17
N GLY A 1179 0.23 -43.91 0.02
CA GLY A 1179 -0.14 -43.29 -1.27
C GLY A 1179 0.37 -41.86 -1.46
N GLU A 1180 1.03 -41.30 -0.45
CA GLU A 1180 1.45 -39.90 -0.42
C GLU A 1180 2.86 -39.68 -0.99
N THR A 1181 3.16 -38.44 -1.37
CA THR A 1181 4.52 -37.99 -1.67
C THR A 1181 5.11 -37.31 -0.45
N MET A 1182 6.19 -37.87 0.09
CA MET A 1182 6.91 -37.27 1.22
C MET A 1182 8.16 -36.55 0.73
N GLN A 1183 8.29 -35.26 1.05
CA GLN A 1183 9.51 -34.49 0.84
C GLN A 1183 10.17 -34.20 2.18
N VAL A 1184 11.41 -34.63 2.36
CA VAL A 1184 12.17 -34.47 3.60
C VAL A 1184 13.34 -33.55 3.35
N LEU A 1185 13.42 -32.47 4.12
CA LEU A 1185 14.57 -31.57 4.14
C LEU A 1185 15.50 -31.97 5.28
N VAL A 1186 16.71 -32.41 4.96
CA VAL A 1186 17.75 -32.80 5.92
C VAL A 1186 18.81 -31.72 5.98
N ARG A 1187 19.08 -31.23 7.20
CA ARG A 1187 19.99 -30.10 7.47
C ARG A 1187 20.97 -30.46 8.58
N GLY A 1188 22.16 -29.86 8.55
CA GLY A 1188 23.18 -29.97 9.59
C GLY A 1188 24.33 -30.93 9.27
N LYS A 1189 24.03 -32.12 8.75
CA LYS A 1189 25.02 -33.09 8.24
C LYS A 1189 24.46 -33.80 7.02
N GLU A 1190 25.37 -34.25 6.17
CA GLU A 1190 25.06 -35.08 5.00
C GLU A 1190 24.36 -36.39 5.41
N VAL A 1191 23.40 -36.81 4.58
CA VAL A 1191 22.71 -38.09 4.72
C VAL A 1191 23.73 -39.20 4.44
N CYS A 1192 24.12 -39.95 5.47
CA CYS A 1192 25.16 -40.96 5.31
C CYS A 1192 24.70 -42.13 4.43
N ASP A 1193 25.66 -42.80 3.78
CA ASP A 1193 25.41 -43.93 2.88
C ASP A 1193 24.53 -45.03 3.49
N HIS A 1194 24.72 -45.33 4.79
CA HIS A 1194 23.92 -46.35 5.48
C HIS A 1194 22.44 -45.97 5.58
N CYS A 1195 22.14 -44.67 5.76
CA CYS A 1195 20.77 -44.16 5.72
C CYS A 1195 20.19 -44.30 4.31
N GLY A 1196 20.96 -43.91 3.29
CA GLY A 1196 20.58 -44.06 1.88
C GLY A 1196 20.24 -45.50 1.48
N GLN A 1197 20.98 -46.48 2.02
CA GLN A 1197 20.73 -47.91 1.81
C GLN A 1197 19.39 -48.37 2.40
N VAL A 1198 19.06 -47.96 3.63
CA VAL A 1198 17.81 -48.37 4.28
C VAL A 1198 16.59 -47.55 3.86
N MET A 1199 16.79 -46.35 3.31
CA MET A 1199 15.73 -45.46 2.81
C MET A 1199 14.86 -46.12 1.74
N LYS A 1200 15.45 -46.94 0.86
CA LYS A 1200 14.70 -47.69 -0.14
C LYS A 1200 13.69 -48.64 0.51
N THR A 1201 14.13 -49.38 1.54
CA THR A 1201 13.28 -50.30 2.29
C THR A 1201 12.21 -49.56 3.09
N MET A 1202 12.58 -48.44 3.72
CA MET A 1202 11.65 -47.56 4.42
C MET A 1202 10.55 -47.05 3.47
N TYR A 1203 10.92 -46.55 2.29
CA TYR A 1203 9.99 -46.11 1.24
C TYR A 1203 9.06 -47.24 0.79
N GLU A 1204 9.60 -48.43 0.53
CA GLU A 1204 8.81 -49.57 0.05
C GLU A 1204 7.79 -50.06 1.08
N ARG A 1205 8.15 -50.02 2.38
CA ARG A 1205 7.31 -50.51 3.47
C ARG A 1205 6.37 -49.45 4.04
N SER A 1206 6.70 -48.17 3.93
CA SER A 1206 5.84 -47.08 4.40
C SER A 1206 4.61 -46.87 3.53
N GLY A 1207 4.63 -47.42 2.32
CA GLY A 1207 3.53 -47.30 1.36
C GLY A 1207 3.49 -45.95 0.64
N LEU A 1208 4.57 -45.17 0.70
CA LEU A 1208 4.70 -43.90 -0.04
C LEU A 1208 4.61 -44.14 -1.55
N ALA A 1209 3.96 -43.21 -2.26
CA ALA A 1209 4.00 -43.16 -3.72
C ALA A 1209 5.34 -42.61 -4.23
N LYS A 1210 5.93 -41.67 -3.48
CA LYS A 1210 7.23 -41.07 -3.77
C LYS A 1210 7.88 -40.55 -2.48
N LEU A 1211 9.19 -40.74 -2.35
CA LEU A 1211 9.99 -40.14 -1.27
C LEU A 1211 11.08 -39.27 -1.89
N ILE A 1212 11.18 -38.01 -1.48
CA ILE A 1212 12.17 -37.05 -1.95
C ILE A 1212 12.97 -36.58 -0.73
N ILE A 1213 14.29 -36.75 -0.76
CA ILE A 1213 15.20 -36.33 0.31
C ILE A 1213 16.05 -35.19 -0.25
N HIS A 1214 15.90 -34.00 0.31
CA HIS A 1214 16.75 -32.85 0.03
C HIS A 1214 17.82 -32.77 1.12
N ASP A 1215 19.07 -33.02 0.76
CA ASP A 1215 20.21 -32.89 1.66
C ASP A 1215 20.91 -31.56 1.39
N THR A 1216 20.70 -30.60 2.29
CA THR A 1216 21.26 -29.24 2.13
C THR A 1216 22.78 -29.21 2.27
N THR A 1217 23.38 -30.24 2.86
CA THR A 1217 24.83 -30.30 3.08
C THR A 1217 25.55 -30.79 1.84
N SER A 1218 25.03 -31.84 1.19
CA SER A 1218 25.58 -32.35 -0.08
C SER A 1218 25.06 -31.59 -1.31
N GLY A 1219 24.02 -30.76 -1.15
CA GLY A 1219 23.37 -30.07 -2.25
C GLY A 1219 22.60 -31.00 -3.19
N SER A 1220 22.26 -32.21 -2.72
CA SER A 1220 21.65 -33.26 -3.51
C SER A 1220 20.19 -33.52 -3.12
N THR A 1221 19.42 -33.94 -4.11
CA THR A 1221 18.04 -34.41 -3.97
C THR A 1221 17.99 -35.86 -4.42
N THR A 1222 17.67 -36.76 -3.50
CA THR A 1222 17.48 -38.19 -3.80
C THR A 1222 16.00 -38.54 -3.82
N THR A 1223 15.52 -39.03 -4.96
CA THR A 1223 14.11 -39.36 -5.18
C THR A 1223 13.93 -40.87 -5.35
N TYR A 1224 13.07 -41.47 -4.52
CA TYR A 1224 12.66 -42.86 -4.56
C TYR A 1224 11.22 -42.96 -5.08
N TYR A 1225 10.99 -43.82 -6.06
CA TYR A 1225 9.66 -44.07 -6.63
C TYR A 1225 9.60 -45.44 -7.31
N LYS A 1226 8.41 -46.02 -7.46
CA LYS A 1226 8.22 -47.32 -8.12
C LYS A 1226 8.08 -47.13 -9.64
N VAL A 1227 8.71 -48.01 -10.39
CA VAL A 1227 8.54 -48.18 -11.83
C VAL A 1227 8.13 -49.62 -12.09
N ILE A 1228 7.00 -49.80 -12.77
CA ILE A 1228 6.52 -51.14 -13.14
C ILE A 1228 7.13 -51.48 -14.49
N ASP A 1229 7.88 -52.58 -14.55
CA ASP A 1229 8.37 -53.11 -15.81
C ASP A 1229 7.18 -53.60 -16.63
N ALA A 1230 6.94 -52.97 -17.78
CA ALA A 1230 5.76 -53.23 -18.60
C ALA A 1230 5.72 -54.63 -19.24
N LYS A 1231 6.84 -55.38 -19.25
CA LYS A 1231 6.90 -56.74 -19.81
C LYS A 1231 6.69 -57.82 -18.76
N THR A 1232 7.15 -57.58 -17.54
CA THR A 1232 7.09 -58.58 -16.45
C THR A 1232 6.03 -58.26 -15.40
N ASN A 1233 5.47 -57.05 -15.42
CA ASN A 1233 4.55 -56.51 -14.41
C ASN A 1233 5.14 -56.47 -12.99
N ILE A 1234 6.47 -56.52 -12.88
CA ILE A 1234 7.20 -56.45 -11.62
C ILE A 1234 7.48 -54.98 -11.30
N ALA A 1235 7.00 -54.51 -10.15
CA ALA A 1235 7.30 -53.17 -9.65
C ALA A 1235 8.72 -53.14 -9.04
N THR A 1236 9.60 -52.31 -9.60
CA THR A 1236 10.95 -52.07 -9.09
C THR A 1236 11.09 -50.63 -8.61
N THR A 1237 11.69 -50.42 -7.44
CA THR A 1237 11.96 -49.06 -6.94
C THR A 1237 13.18 -48.47 -7.62
N LYS A 1238 13.01 -47.35 -8.32
CA LYS A 1238 14.09 -46.52 -8.86
C LYS A 1238 14.50 -45.44 -7.86
N ILE A 1239 15.79 -45.13 -7.88
CA ILE A 1239 16.44 -44.08 -7.09
C ILE A 1239 17.11 -43.13 -8.08
N VAL A 1240 16.77 -41.85 -8.01
CA VAL A 1240 17.35 -40.80 -8.85
C VAL A 1240 17.98 -39.74 -7.94
N VAL A 1241 19.26 -39.47 -8.14
CA VAL A 1241 19.98 -38.39 -7.45
C VAL A 1241 20.13 -37.22 -8.42
N SER A 1242 19.78 -36.01 -7.98
CA SER A 1242 19.83 -34.78 -8.78
C SER A 1242 20.26 -33.59 -7.90
N PRO A 1243 20.79 -32.49 -8.45
CA PRO A 1243 21.03 -31.26 -7.68
C PRO A 1243 19.72 -30.68 -7.10
N ILE A 1244 19.79 -29.93 -5.99
CA ILE A 1244 18.63 -29.20 -5.46
C ILE A 1244 18.23 -28.09 -6.46
N PHE A 1245 17.05 -28.20 -7.07
CA PHE A 1245 16.45 -27.15 -7.90
C PHE A 1245 15.33 -26.46 -7.12
N GLY A 1246 15.37 -25.12 -7.03
CA GLY A 1246 14.31 -24.32 -6.43
C GLY A 1246 13.18 -24.11 -7.42
N HIS A 1247 11.97 -24.46 -7.02
CA HIS A 1247 10.73 -24.09 -7.70
C HIS A 1247 10.11 -22.87 -7.04
#